data_AF-A0AAT9GUZ6-F1
#
_entry.id   AF-A0AAT9GUZ6-F1
#
_cell.length_a   1.000
_cell.length_b   1.000
_cell.length_c   1.000
_cell.angle_alpha   90.00
_cell.angle_beta   90.00
_cell.angle_gamma   90.00
#
_symmetry.space_group_name_H-M   'P 1'
#
loop_
_entity.id
_entity.type
_entity.pdbx_description
1 polymer ?
#
loop_
_entity_poly.entity_id
_entity_poly.type
_entity_poly.pdbx_seq_one_letter_code
_entity_poly.pdbx_strand_id
1 'polypeptide(L)'
;MEKSLQLKMSGFLLSILVFIFANQVWSSGGYINPSTEISTWLLIVFGFISLFISLFIRKYSEKYEYVLFSLTLASVITFIIGYYHSFPRYGTDEIFIDYSAAKLVIHGINPYTYKFELLPNEVLPFFITPTVYGGYVDTLQYPALSFLLQVPFALLNAPPDLLLIVFNLLSYIIIFFYFKKINTSILAIILALVSLLININWMFYSIGGVTDIVWTDLVALSYVYKEKPIISSILLGLAISYKQTALIILPFYLYFLYKDIYKSSFQMIRYLLIASLTFVFINLPFIVSSPITWIDSVSGIATQPILGVGLGISALNFTGAIHVGRITFYVLPAIVYLTFIYIYILYYDRLKYTFPAYPVLVFFFYDRLLLSYLIYWPYLALIMLPESSKVETENKVRLDLKKLLPVILISMVVAGFLFTRPYSSSVVIVSAKASDPLMLNNIVTEITLEIYYNPQPGDPRSLPLSFRILPYYPTPPTNTIQTNGLLWIANASLHPGLNIISIYPRTFVDLLNYNNPFVIVGYYGNIRAYYESIFNNDTYYPFQNPYLALASYTVNLKSYPYGWYFGPNDQAGYAWYIYRELNNTTYSPGILTLYAVKNLTREGWAASQLINPCVNLTYLGLHNYTYTFQISRISSNISNFSIVSNGYPVVFYGIEINNGKDQIWIGYSNVSACYHPNNNLYVILENTTKISINFSEIYKIAEENNYYTSNVNFIFIVGTTLSGYAEATFMNFNLTRNL
;
A
#
# COMPACT_ATOMS: atom_id res chain seq x y z
N MET A 1 -27.46 -18.79 -37.27
CA MET A 1 -26.15 -18.26 -37.74
C MET A 1 -25.62 -17.19 -36.80
N GLU A 2 -26.46 -16.28 -36.31
CA GLU A 2 -26.06 -15.18 -35.42
C GLU A 2 -25.55 -15.63 -34.04
N LYS A 3 -26.28 -16.48 -33.31
CA LYS A 3 -25.86 -16.99 -31.98
C LYS A 3 -24.56 -17.81 -32.02
N SER A 4 -24.35 -18.58 -33.07
CA SER A 4 -23.09 -19.32 -33.26
C SER A 4 -21.92 -18.35 -33.47
N LEU A 5 -22.09 -17.30 -34.27
CA LEU A 5 -21.06 -16.28 -34.47
C LEU A 5 -20.75 -15.52 -33.18
N GLN A 6 -21.78 -15.11 -32.43
CA GLN A 6 -21.65 -14.47 -31.11
C GLN A 6 -20.85 -15.33 -30.13
N LEU A 7 -21.12 -16.64 -30.08
CA LEU A 7 -20.38 -17.58 -29.24
C LEU A 7 -18.91 -17.71 -29.68
N LYS A 8 -18.64 -17.73 -31.00
CA LYS A 8 -17.27 -17.75 -31.51
C LYS A 8 -16.49 -16.49 -31.14
N MET A 9 -17.09 -15.32 -31.35
CA MET A 9 -16.49 -14.04 -30.97
C MET A 9 -16.21 -14.00 -29.47
N SER A 10 -17.13 -14.50 -28.65
CA SER A 10 -16.98 -14.58 -27.20
C SER A 10 -15.78 -15.42 -26.77
N GLY A 11 -15.64 -16.63 -27.33
CA GLY A 11 -14.48 -17.50 -27.03
C GLY A 11 -13.15 -16.90 -27.50
N PHE A 12 -13.15 -16.17 -28.62
CA PHE A 12 -11.96 -15.49 -29.13
C PHE A 12 -11.52 -14.34 -28.22
N LEU A 13 -12.46 -13.48 -27.81
CA LEU A 13 -12.19 -12.37 -26.88
C LEU A 13 -11.66 -12.87 -25.54
N LEU A 14 -12.30 -13.92 -24.98
CA LEU A 14 -11.85 -14.52 -23.73
C LEU A 14 -10.43 -15.09 -23.89
N SER A 15 -10.14 -15.79 -24.99
CA SER A 15 -8.80 -16.34 -25.26
C SER A 15 -7.71 -15.26 -25.22
N ILE A 16 -7.93 -14.12 -25.90
CA ILE A 16 -6.96 -13.01 -25.92
C ILE A 16 -6.66 -12.51 -24.50
N LEU A 17 -7.70 -12.25 -23.70
CA LEU A 17 -7.52 -11.74 -22.34
C LEU A 17 -6.81 -12.73 -21.43
N VAL A 18 -7.15 -14.01 -21.54
CA VAL A 18 -6.53 -15.05 -20.74
C VAL A 18 -5.03 -15.21 -21.07
N PHE A 19 -4.64 -15.04 -22.34
CA PHE A 19 -3.22 -14.98 -22.70
C PHE A 19 -2.51 -13.73 -22.15
N ILE A 20 -3.18 -12.56 -22.17
CA ILE A 20 -2.65 -11.35 -21.53
C ILE A 20 -2.43 -11.61 -20.02
N PHE A 21 -3.37 -12.25 -19.35
CA PHE A 21 -3.26 -12.62 -17.95
C PHE A 21 -2.12 -13.58 -17.67
N ALA A 22 -1.92 -14.60 -18.51
CA ALA A 22 -0.78 -15.50 -18.39
C ALA A 22 0.55 -14.72 -18.44
N ASN A 23 0.68 -13.79 -19.38
CA ASN A 23 1.87 -12.96 -19.50
C ASN A 23 2.09 -12.05 -18.27
N GLN A 24 1.01 -11.46 -17.73
CA GLN A 24 1.06 -10.65 -16.52
C GLN A 24 1.51 -11.49 -15.32
N VAL A 25 0.87 -12.64 -15.07
CA VAL A 25 1.23 -13.56 -13.99
C VAL A 25 2.70 -13.96 -14.11
N TRP A 26 3.14 -14.42 -15.29
CA TRP A 26 4.55 -14.78 -15.50
C TRP A 26 5.51 -13.63 -15.18
N SER A 27 5.18 -12.41 -15.60
CA SER A 27 6.00 -11.21 -15.34
C SER A 27 6.11 -10.86 -13.86
N SER A 28 5.20 -11.32 -13.01
CA SER A 28 5.23 -11.06 -11.56
C SER A 28 6.24 -11.92 -10.80
N GLY A 29 6.67 -13.05 -11.35
CA GLY A 29 7.59 -13.95 -10.63
C GLY A 29 7.73 -15.37 -11.17
N GLY A 30 7.57 -15.61 -12.48
CA GLY A 30 7.53 -16.95 -13.07
C GLY A 30 8.68 -17.88 -12.67
N TYR A 31 9.93 -17.40 -12.70
CA TYR A 31 11.10 -18.21 -12.30
C TYR A 31 11.35 -18.27 -10.79
N ILE A 32 10.67 -17.44 -9.99
CA ILE A 32 10.93 -17.27 -8.55
C ILE A 32 9.89 -18.03 -7.73
N ASN A 33 8.66 -18.14 -8.23
CA ASN A 33 7.55 -18.74 -7.50
C ASN A 33 6.83 -19.83 -8.33
N PRO A 34 6.87 -21.11 -7.89
CA PRO A 34 6.17 -22.20 -8.56
C PRO A 34 4.66 -21.97 -8.75
N SER A 35 3.98 -21.28 -7.83
CA SER A 35 2.54 -21.01 -7.97
C SER A 35 2.26 -20.08 -9.16
N THR A 36 3.15 -19.11 -9.40
CA THR A 36 3.10 -18.18 -10.53
C THR A 36 3.28 -18.92 -11.85
N GLU A 37 4.26 -19.82 -11.91
CA GLU A 37 4.52 -20.63 -13.10
C GLU A 37 3.33 -21.57 -13.41
N ILE A 38 2.87 -22.35 -12.43
CA ILE A 38 1.71 -23.23 -12.60
C ILE A 38 0.48 -22.45 -13.06
N SER A 39 0.24 -21.28 -12.46
CA SER A 39 -0.89 -20.42 -12.83
C SER A 39 -0.78 -19.91 -14.27
N THR A 40 0.43 -19.55 -14.70
CA THR A 40 0.71 -19.14 -16.09
C THR A 40 0.34 -20.26 -17.06
N TRP A 41 0.77 -21.49 -16.79
CA TRP A 41 0.50 -22.64 -17.66
C TRP A 41 -0.99 -22.98 -17.74
N LEU A 42 -1.69 -22.94 -16.59
CA LEU A 42 -3.13 -23.14 -16.53
C LEU A 42 -3.88 -22.06 -17.34
N LEU A 43 -3.49 -20.80 -17.23
CA LEU A 43 -4.07 -19.72 -18.02
C LEU A 43 -3.84 -19.95 -19.52
N ILE A 44 -2.62 -20.32 -19.94
CA ILE A 44 -2.34 -20.66 -21.34
C ILE A 44 -3.29 -21.77 -21.84
N VAL A 45 -3.47 -22.84 -21.05
CA VAL A 45 -4.41 -23.93 -21.38
C VAL A 45 -5.84 -23.42 -21.51
N PHE A 46 -6.32 -22.60 -20.57
CA PHE A 46 -7.66 -22.01 -20.62
C PHE A 46 -7.85 -21.10 -21.84
N GLY A 47 -6.81 -20.35 -22.21
CA GLY A 47 -6.75 -19.52 -23.41
C GLY A 47 -6.90 -20.36 -24.69
N PHE A 48 -6.20 -21.49 -24.77
CA PHE A 48 -6.32 -22.44 -25.88
C PHE A 48 -7.69 -23.12 -25.95
N ILE A 49 -8.28 -23.52 -24.82
CA ILE A 49 -9.63 -24.11 -24.80
C ILE A 49 -10.66 -23.09 -25.32
N SER A 50 -10.56 -21.83 -24.89
CA SER A 50 -11.44 -20.74 -25.33
C SER A 50 -11.29 -20.47 -26.84
N LEU A 51 -10.06 -20.49 -27.35
CA LEU A 51 -9.76 -20.36 -28.78
C LEU A 51 -10.31 -21.54 -29.57
N PHE A 52 -10.16 -22.76 -29.07
CA PHE A 52 -10.66 -23.97 -29.71
C PHE A 52 -12.20 -23.93 -29.85
N ILE A 53 -12.90 -23.55 -28.78
CA ILE A 53 -14.35 -23.30 -28.79
C ILE A 53 -14.71 -22.28 -29.87
N SER A 54 -13.94 -21.20 -29.99
CA SER A 54 -14.16 -20.16 -31.00
C SER A 54 -14.01 -20.66 -32.43
N LEU A 55 -12.96 -21.42 -32.73
CA LEU A 55 -12.67 -21.83 -34.11
C LEU A 55 -13.55 -23.01 -34.58
N PHE A 56 -13.77 -24.00 -33.72
CA PHE A 56 -14.28 -25.31 -34.14
C PHE A 56 -15.78 -25.54 -33.90
N ILE A 57 -16.47 -24.70 -33.12
CA ILE A 57 -17.91 -24.84 -32.93
C ILE A 57 -18.66 -24.56 -34.23
N ARG A 58 -19.49 -25.51 -34.69
CA ARG A 58 -20.32 -25.35 -35.90
C ARG A 58 -21.76 -24.95 -35.59
N LYS A 59 -22.29 -25.39 -34.45
CA LYS A 59 -23.67 -25.14 -34.01
C LYS A 59 -23.68 -24.60 -32.58
N TYR A 60 -24.51 -23.61 -32.35
CA TYR A 60 -24.73 -23.05 -31.01
C TYR A 60 -25.31 -24.12 -30.05
N SER A 61 -24.81 -24.13 -28.83
CA SER A 61 -25.35 -24.91 -27.69
C SER A 61 -25.12 -24.12 -26.41
N GLU A 62 -26.13 -24.07 -25.54
CA GLU A 62 -26.03 -23.40 -24.23
C GLU A 62 -24.91 -23.99 -23.36
N LYS A 63 -24.58 -25.28 -23.53
CA LYS A 63 -23.46 -25.92 -22.82
C LYS A 63 -22.16 -25.14 -23.00
N TYR A 64 -21.91 -24.61 -24.19
CA TYR A 64 -20.69 -23.84 -24.46
C TYR A 64 -20.69 -22.46 -23.79
N GLU A 65 -21.86 -21.87 -23.51
CA GLU A 65 -21.94 -20.65 -22.71
C GLU A 65 -21.47 -20.91 -21.28
N TYR A 66 -21.95 -21.99 -20.67
CA TYR A 66 -21.52 -22.40 -19.33
C TYR A 66 -20.04 -22.79 -19.29
N VAL A 67 -19.50 -23.39 -20.36
CA VAL A 67 -18.07 -23.68 -20.45
C VAL A 67 -17.25 -22.38 -20.51
N LEU A 68 -17.61 -21.42 -21.36
CA LEU A 68 -16.90 -20.12 -21.41
C LEU A 68 -17.00 -19.35 -20.10
N PHE A 69 -18.15 -19.40 -19.44
CA PHE A 69 -18.31 -18.80 -18.10
C PHE A 69 -17.45 -19.50 -17.05
N SER A 70 -17.41 -20.83 -17.05
CA SER A 70 -16.57 -21.61 -16.13
C SER A 70 -15.09 -21.32 -16.37
N LEU A 71 -14.66 -21.22 -17.63
CA LEU A 71 -13.32 -20.80 -18.00
C LEU A 71 -13.01 -19.38 -17.53
N THR A 72 -13.97 -18.46 -17.61
CA THR A 72 -13.82 -17.10 -17.08
C THR A 72 -13.53 -17.12 -15.58
N LEU A 73 -14.35 -17.82 -14.80
CA LEU A 73 -14.14 -17.94 -13.35
C LEU A 73 -12.81 -18.64 -13.02
N ALA A 74 -12.49 -19.73 -13.72
CA ALA A 74 -11.23 -20.45 -13.55
C ALA A 74 -10.03 -19.54 -13.86
N SER A 75 -10.10 -18.74 -14.92
CA SER A 75 -9.05 -17.76 -15.25
C SER A 75 -8.89 -16.69 -14.18
N VAL A 76 -9.98 -16.15 -13.62
CA VAL A 76 -9.90 -15.16 -12.53
C VAL A 76 -9.27 -15.77 -11.28
N ILE A 77 -9.70 -16.97 -10.88
CA ILE A 77 -9.15 -17.68 -9.72
C ILE A 77 -7.66 -17.97 -9.92
N THR A 78 -7.29 -18.52 -11.08
CA THR A 78 -5.89 -18.84 -11.38
C THR A 78 -5.04 -17.58 -11.47
N PHE A 79 -5.56 -16.48 -12.02
CA PHE A 79 -4.87 -15.19 -12.03
C PHE A 79 -4.60 -14.68 -10.61
N ILE A 80 -5.62 -14.72 -9.73
CA ILE A 80 -5.52 -14.34 -8.32
C ILE A 80 -4.47 -15.19 -7.60
N ILE A 81 -4.49 -16.52 -7.78
CA ILE A 81 -3.51 -17.43 -7.16
C ILE A 81 -2.09 -17.11 -7.64
N GLY A 82 -1.89 -16.88 -8.93
CA GLY A 82 -0.59 -16.53 -9.50
C GLY A 82 -0.02 -15.25 -8.93
N TYR A 83 -0.86 -14.24 -8.68
CA TYR A 83 -0.44 -12.93 -8.16
C TYR A 83 -0.44 -12.81 -6.63
N TYR A 84 -1.02 -13.77 -5.91
CA TYR A 84 -1.29 -13.64 -4.48
C TYR A 84 -0.04 -13.31 -3.65
N HIS A 85 1.08 -13.92 -4.01
CA HIS A 85 2.37 -13.74 -3.33
C HIS A 85 2.94 -12.32 -3.43
N SER A 86 2.47 -11.50 -4.38
CA SER A 86 2.94 -10.13 -4.57
C SER A 86 2.26 -9.12 -3.65
N PHE A 87 1.24 -9.54 -2.89
CA PHE A 87 0.48 -8.68 -1.99
C PHE A 87 0.79 -9.00 -0.52
N PRO A 88 0.89 -7.98 0.35
CA PRO A 88 1.00 -8.20 1.79
C PRO A 88 -0.30 -8.80 2.33
N ARG A 89 -0.24 -9.43 3.51
CA ARG A 89 -1.41 -10.01 4.18
C ARG A 89 -2.55 -9.02 4.35
N TYR A 90 -2.23 -7.77 4.68
CA TYR A 90 -3.18 -6.68 4.73
C TYR A 90 -2.77 -5.64 3.68
N GLY A 91 -3.51 -5.60 2.58
CA GLY A 91 -3.21 -4.69 1.48
C GLY A 91 -3.49 -3.21 1.79
N THR A 92 -4.35 -2.92 2.76
CA THR A 92 -4.69 -1.55 3.22
C THR A 92 -4.84 -1.51 4.75
N ASP A 93 -4.79 -0.31 5.31
CA ASP A 93 -5.20 -0.05 6.70
C ASP A 93 -6.69 -0.38 6.93
N GLU A 94 -7.55 -0.13 5.96
CA GLU A 94 -8.99 -0.44 6.02
C GLU A 94 -9.27 -1.93 6.30
N ILE A 95 -8.73 -2.85 5.51
CA ILE A 95 -8.96 -4.29 5.74
C ILE A 95 -8.30 -4.80 7.03
N PHE A 96 -7.17 -4.20 7.41
CA PHE A 96 -6.52 -4.50 8.68
C PHE A 96 -7.41 -4.13 9.87
N ILE A 97 -7.97 -2.92 9.85
CA ILE A 97 -8.87 -2.43 10.90
C ILE A 97 -10.15 -3.26 10.95
N ASP A 98 -10.77 -3.56 9.81
CA ASP A 98 -11.98 -4.39 9.76
C ASP A 98 -11.74 -5.80 10.33
N TYR A 99 -10.63 -6.45 9.95
CA TYR A 99 -10.30 -7.78 10.46
C TYR A 99 -9.91 -7.77 11.94
N SER A 100 -9.21 -6.74 12.39
CA SER A 100 -8.85 -6.55 13.81
C SER A 100 -10.10 -6.27 14.65
N ALA A 101 -11.04 -5.46 14.13
CA ALA A 101 -12.34 -5.24 14.75
C ALA A 101 -13.14 -6.55 14.88
N ALA A 102 -13.10 -7.43 13.88
CA ALA A 102 -13.72 -8.75 13.96
C ALA A 102 -13.14 -9.60 15.10
N LYS A 103 -11.81 -9.56 15.30
CA LYS A 103 -11.16 -10.22 16.45
C LYS A 103 -11.60 -9.63 17.78
N LEU A 104 -11.75 -8.32 17.90
CA LEU A 104 -12.25 -7.68 19.14
C LEU A 104 -13.66 -8.15 19.47
N VAL A 105 -14.55 -8.24 18.48
CA VAL A 105 -15.93 -8.70 18.66
C VAL A 105 -15.99 -10.15 19.14
N ILE A 106 -15.11 -11.03 18.63
CA ILE A 106 -14.99 -12.42 19.09
C ILE A 106 -14.68 -12.48 20.60
N HIS A 107 -13.95 -11.49 21.13
CA HIS A 107 -13.62 -11.36 22.55
C HIS A 107 -14.64 -10.52 23.34
N GLY A 108 -15.78 -10.16 22.75
CA GLY A 108 -16.82 -9.36 23.39
C GLY A 108 -16.46 -7.89 23.58
N ILE A 109 -15.46 -7.39 22.86
CA ILE A 109 -15.00 -5.99 22.92
C ILE A 109 -15.64 -5.19 21.79
N ASN A 110 -16.18 -4.01 22.11
CA ASN A 110 -16.70 -3.10 21.10
C ASN A 110 -15.52 -2.47 20.30
N PRO A 111 -15.43 -2.69 18.98
CA PRO A 111 -14.31 -2.18 18.19
C PRO A 111 -14.33 -0.65 18.01
N TYR A 112 -15.48 0.01 18.15
CA TYR A 112 -15.59 1.48 18.01
C TYR A 112 -14.95 2.25 19.17
N THR A 113 -14.64 1.58 20.29
CA THR A 113 -13.94 2.18 21.43
C THR A 113 -12.43 1.94 21.40
N TYR A 114 -11.92 1.28 20.36
CA TYR A 114 -10.53 0.86 20.27
C TYR A 114 -9.74 1.71 19.27
N LYS A 115 -8.47 1.96 19.59
CA LYS A 115 -7.49 2.55 18.67
C LYS A 115 -6.52 1.48 18.18
N PHE A 116 -6.47 1.28 16.87
CA PHE A 116 -5.68 0.24 16.23
C PHE A 116 -4.25 0.72 16.03
N GLU A 117 -3.30 0.01 16.64
CA GLU A 117 -1.88 0.22 16.37
C GLU A 117 -1.52 -0.43 15.04
N LEU A 118 -1.33 0.40 14.01
CA LEU A 118 -0.86 -0.08 12.71
C LEU A 118 0.61 -0.47 12.82
N LEU A 119 0.88 -1.77 12.73
CA LEU A 119 2.24 -2.28 12.67
C LEU A 119 2.72 -2.24 11.21
N PRO A 120 3.86 -1.58 10.89
CA PRO A 120 4.40 -1.52 9.53
C PRO A 120 4.74 -2.88 8.90
N ASN A 121 4.81 -3.95 9.71
CA ASN A 121 5.00 -5.32 9.23
C ASN A 121 3.68 -5.95 8.73
N GLU A 122 2.54 -5.39 9.07
CA GLU A 122 1.21 -5.94 8.74
C GLU A 122 0.63 -5.24 7.51
N VAL A 123 0.79 -3.93 7.40
CA VAL A 123 0.41 -3.11 6.24
C VAL A 123 1.65 -2.36 5.75
N LEU A 124 1.94 -2.44 4.44
CA LEU A 124 3.04 -1.66 3.87
C LEU A 124 2.79 -0.16 4.10
N PRO A 125 3.79 0.64 4.54
CA PRO A 125 3.54 2.03 4.95
C PRO A 125 2.89 2.92 3.88
N PHE A 126 3.05 2.58 2.60
CA PHE A 126 2.42 3.29 1.46
C PHE A 126 0.91 3.15 1.40
N PHE A 127 0.37 2.04 1.91
CA PHE A 127 -1.06 1.73 1.91
C PHE A 127 -1.76 2.13 3.20
N ILE A 128 -1.03 2.82 4.09
CA ILE A 128 -1.60 3.43 5.29
C ILE A 128 -2.08 4.84 4.96
N THR A 129 -3.24 5.24 5.47
CA THR A 129 -3.82 6.56 5.24
C THR A 129 -3.28 7.60 6.22
N PRO A 130 -2.50 8.61 5.77
CA PRO A 130 -2.01 9.68 6.63
C PRO A 130 -3.08 10.73 6.95
N THR A 131 -3.00 11.31 8.15
CA THR A 131 -3.89 12.39 8.59
C THR A 131 -3.29 13.78 8.32
N VAL A 132 -4.13 14.81 8.20
CA VAL A 132 -3.71 16.22 8.06
C VAL A 132 -3.10 16.79 9.34
N TYR A 133 -3.16 16.10 10.47
CA TYR A 133 -2.53 16.50 11.73
C TYR A 133 -1.24 15.70 12.01
N GLY A 134 -0.76 14.93 11.03
CA GLY A 134 0.29 13.94 11.21
C GLY A 134 -0.27 12.58 11.68
N GLY A 135 0.55 11.53 11.69
CA GLY A 135 0.05 10.19 12.05
C GLY A 135 -0.78 9.53 10.94
N TYR A 136 -1.58 8.55 11.33
CA TYR A 136 -2.35 7.68 10.43
C TYR A 136 -3.75 7.43 10.96
N VAL A 137 -4.63 6.90 10.11
CA VAL A 137 -5.96 6.43 10.50
C VAL A 137 -5.82 5.19 11.38
N ASP A 138 -6.26 5.30 12.64
CA ASP A 138 -6.13 4.28 13.67
C ASP A 138 -7.49 3.89 14.28
N THR A 139 -8.59 4.26 13.66
CA THR A 139 -9.95 4.05 14.18
C THR A 139 -10.84 3.42 13.14
N LEU A 140 -11.83 2.65 13.59
CA LEU A 140 -12.87 2.08 12.74
C LEU A 140 -13.82 3.20 12.28
N GLN A 141 -14.17 3.21 10.99
CA GLN A 141 -14.95 4.30 10.36
C GLN A 141 -16.17 3.82 9.58
N TYR A 142 -16.42 2.52 9.59
CA TYR A 142 -17.48 1.89 8.81
C TYR A 142 -18.54 1.29 9.73
N PRO A 143 -19.79 1.12 9.26
CA PRO A 143 -20.84 0.48 10.03
C PRO A 143 -20.57 -1.03 10.19
N ALA A 144 -21.31 -1.66 11.10
CA ALA A 144 -20.89 -2.91 11.71
C ALA A 144 -20.72 -4.09 10.74
N LEU A 145 -21.36 -4.09 9.57
CA LEU A 145 -21.23 -5.19 8.64
C LEU A 145 -19.80 -5.33 8.08
N SER A 146 -19.01 -4.24 8.04
CA SER A 146 -17.64 -4.26 7.51
C SER A 146 -16.76 -5.28 8.22
N PHE A 147 -16.82 -5.31 9.55
CA PHE A 147 -16.07 -6.26 10.37
C PHE A 147 -16.88 -7.51 10.74
N LEU A 148 -18.21 -7.47 10.78
CA LEU A 148 -19.02 -8.66 11.10
C LEU A 148 -18.88 -9.75 10.02
N LEU A 149 -18.76 -9.37 8.74
CA LEU A 149 -18.50 -10.33 7.66
C LEU A 149 -17.11 -10.97 7.76
N GLN A 150 -16.18 -10.33 8.47
CA GLN A 150 -14.84 -10.86 8.72
C GLN A 150 -14.78 -11.83 9.92
N VAL A 151 -15.82 -11.90 10.77
CA VAL A 151 -15.84 -12.77 11.96
C VAL A 151 -15.62 -14.25 11.63
N PRO A 152 -16.26 -14.86 10.61
CA PRO A 152 -15.99 -16.26 10.25
C PRO A 152 -14.52 -16.48 9.84
N PHE A 153 -13.93 -15.53 9.12
CA PHE A 153 -12.54 -15.60 8.68
C PHE A 153 -11.58 -15.42 9.87
N ALA A 154 -11.89 -14.53 10.80
CA ALA A 154 -11.12 -14.35 12.02
C ALA A 154 -11.17 -15.59 12.93
N LEU A 155 -12.34 -16.23 13.09
CA LEU A 155 -12.48 -17.48 13.85
C LEU A 155 -11.66 -18.63 13.25
N LEU A 156 -11.59 -18.70 11.92
CA LEU A 156 -10.83 -19.72 11.19
C LEU A 156 -9.35 -19.36 11.00
N ASN A 157 -8.91 -18.19 11.49
CA ASN A 157 -7.60 -17.59 11.17
C ASN A 157 -7.32 -17.52 9.66
N ALA A 158 -8.37 -17.42 8.85
CA ALA A 158 -8.30 -17.29 7.41
C ALA A 158 -7.85 -15.87 7.01
N PRO A 159 -7.16 -15.71 5.86
CA PRO A 159 -6.83 -14.39 5.33
C PRO A 159 -8.10 -13.54 5.08
N PRO A 160 -8.09 -12.24 5.43
CA PRO A 160 -9.28 -11.37 5.35
C PRO A 160 -9.72 -11.05 3.92
N ASP A 161 -8.76 -11.05 3.00
CA ASP A 161 -8.92 -10.81 1.57
C ASP A 161 -9.71 -11.93 0.87
N LEU A 162 -9.80 -13.13 1.46
CA LEU A 162 -10.67 -14.20 0.95
C LEU A 162 -12.13 -13.77 0.88
N LEU A 163 -12.61 -12.96 1.84
CA LEU A 163 -13.95 -12.38 1.77
C LEU A 163 -14.11 -11.55 0.49
N LEU A 164 -13.12 -10.70 0.20
CA LEU A 164 -13.15 -9.81 -0.95
C LEU A 164 -13.05 -10.58 -2.26
N ILE A 165 -12.24 -11.64 -2.31
CA ILE A 165 -12.14 -12.55 -3.46
C ILE A 165 -13.48 -13.25 -3.71
N VAL A 166 -14.18 -13.70 -2.67
CA VAL A 166 -15.50 -14.33 -2.81
C VAL A 166 -16.51 -13.37 -3.43
N PHE A 167 -16.56 -12.11 -2.96
CA PHE A 167 -17.41 -11.08 -3.56
C PHE A 167 -16.94 -10.74 -4.99
N ASN A 168 -15.64 -10.65 -5.24
CA ASN A 168 -15.13 -10.47 -6.60
C ASN A 168 -15.64 -11.54 -7.58
N LEU A 169 -15.63 -12.81 -7.18
CA LEU A 169 -16.18 -13.91 -7.97
C LEU A 169 -17.71 -13.83 -8.09
N LEU A 170 -18.39 -13.40 -7.02
CA LEU A 170 -19.84 -13.17 -7.00
C LEU A 170 -20.26 -12.14 -8.05
N SER A 171 -19.45 -11.13 -8.34
CA SER A 171 -19.77 -10.11 -9.34
C SER A 171 -19.95 -10.71 -10.76
N TYR A 172 -19.08 -11.65 -11.15
CA TYR A 172 -19.18 -12.38 -12.42
C TYR A 172 -20.42 -13.29 -12.44
N ILE A 173 -20.71 -13.96 -11.32
CA ILE A 173 -21.90 -14.80 -11.12
C ILE A 173 -23.18 -13.96 -11.29
N ILE A 174 -23.23 -12.79 -10.65
CA ILE A 174 -24.36 -11.85 -10.74
C ILE A 174 -24.62 -11.47 -12.21
N ILE A 175 -23.59 -11.03 -12.94
CA ILE A 175 -23.73 -10.63 -14.35
C ILE A 175 -24.25 -11.80 -15.18
N PHE A 176 -23.60 -12.97 -15.10
CA PHE A 176 -23.93 -14.11 -15.94
C PHE A 176 -25.38 -14.57 -15.73
N PHE A 177 -25.79 -14.81 -14.48
CA PHE A 177 -27.13 -15.31 -14.20
C PHE A 177 -28.21 -14.25 -14.37
N TYR A 178 -27.94 -12.98 -14.06
CA TYR A 178 -28.91 -11.91 -14.32
C TYR A 178 -29.16 -11.75 -15.82
N PHE A 179 -28.11 -11.69 -16.63
CA PHE A 179 -28.24 -11.51 -18.08
C PHE A 179 -28.95 -12.71 -18.73
N LYS A 180 -28.69 -13.94 -18.26
CA LYS A 180 -29.47 -15.12 -18.67
C LYS A 180 -30.93 -15.01 -18.25
N LYS A 181 -31.23 -14.57 -17.02
CA LYS A 181 -32.62 -14.37 -16.52
C LYS A 181 -33.40 -13.42 -17.44
N ILE A 182 -32.79 -12.34 -17.91
CA ILE A 182 -33.44 -11.37 -18.80
C ILE A 182 -33.27 -11.68 -20.31
N ASN A 183 -32.78 -12.88 -20.64
CA ASN A 183 -32.63 -13.41 -22.01
C ASN A 183 -31.73 -12.53 -22.91
N THR A 184 -30.62 -12.04 -22.37
CA THR A 184 -29.60 -11.27 -23.10
C THR A 184 -28.74 -12.19 -23.99
N SER A 185 -28.19 -11.66 -25.08
CA SER A 185 -27.29 -12.42 -25.97
C SER A 185 -25.98 -12.82 -25.26
N ILE A 186 -25.43 -13.97 -25.61
CA ILE A 186 -24.15 -14.46 -25.05
C ILE A 186 -22.99 -13.49 -25.30
N LEU A 187 -22.99 -12.82 -26.45
CA LEU A 187 -21.97 -11.82 -26.75
C LEU A 187 -22.03 -10.66 -25.75
N ALA A 188 -23.22 -10.18 -25.40
CA ALA A 188 -23.36 -9.12 -24.40
C ALA A 188 -22.98 -9.58 -22.98
N ILE A 189 -23.27 -10.84 -22.62
CA ILE A 189 -22.79 -11.45 -21.36
C ILE A 189 -21.27 -11.40 -21.32
N ILE A 190 -20.62 -11.92 -22.36
CA ILE A 190 -19.17 -12.05 -22.38
C ILE A 190 -18.51 -10.68 -22.48
N LEU A 191 -19.06 -9.74 -23.26
CA LEU A 191 -18.58 -8.35 -23.27
C LEU A 191 -18.66 -7.71 -21.88
N ALA A 192 -19.72 -7.96 -21.10
CA ALA A 192 -19.81 -7.45 -19.74
C ALA A 192 -18.75 -8.08 -18.81
N LEU A 193 -18.56 -9.41 -18.89
CA LEU A 193 -17.53 -10.11 -18.11
C LEU A 193 -16.12 -9.64 -18.50
N VAL A 194 -15.83 -9.57 -19.80
CA VAL A 194 -14.58 -9.06 -20.38
C VAL A 194 -14.30 -7.63 -19.95
N SER A 195 -15.33 -6.78 -19.85
CA SER A 195 -15.17 -5.39 -19.40
C SER A 195 -14.62 -5.32 -17.97
N LEU A 196 -14.95 -6.27 -17.09
CA LEU A 196 -14.34 -6.41 -15.77
C LEU A 196 -12.90 -6.92 -15.86
N LEU A 197 -12.63 -7.88 -16.75
CA LEU A 197 -11.31 -8.49 -16.94
C LEU A 197 -10.27 -7.53 -17.52
N ILE A 198 -10.68 -6.62 -18.42
CA ILE A 198 -9.78 -5.63 -19.03
C ILE A 198 -9.15 -4.74 -17.97
N ASN A 199 -9.90 -4.37 -16.93
CA ASN A 199 -9.36 -3.61 -15.82
C ASN A 199 -8.82 -4.55 -14.74
N ILE A 200 -7.54 -4.89 -14.86
CA ILE A 200 -6.82 -5.76 -13.91
C ILE A 200 -6.96 -5.31 -12.44
N ASN A 201 -7.17 -4.01 -12.20
CA ASN A 201 -7.39 -3.48 -10.85
C ASN A 201 -8.65 -4.05 -10.19
N TRP A 202 -9.64 -4.51 -10.97
CA TRP A 202 -10.82 -5.19 -10.45
C TRP A 202 -10.42 -6.40 -9.59
N MET A 203 -9.44 -7.18 -10.04
CA MET A 203 -8.92 -8.33 -9.32
C MET A 203 -7.89 -7.91 -8.27
N PHE A 204 -6.95 -7.00 -8.62
CA PHE A 204 -5.92 -6.54 -7.69
C PHE A 204 -6.47 -5.87 -6.44
N TYR A 205 -7.57 -5.13 -6.53
CA TYR A 205 -8.21 -4.51 -5.37
C TYR A 205 -8.76 -5.54 -4.38
N SER A 206 -9.20 -6.70 -4.84
CA SER A 206 -9.74 -7.73 -3.95
C SER A 206 -8.64 -8.42 -3.15
N ILE A 207 -7.49 -8.73 -3.77
CA ILE A 207 -6.31 -9.27 -3.07
C ILE A 207 -5.52 -8.18 -2.32
N GLY A 208 -5.60 -6.94 -2.81
CA GLY A 208 -4.94 -5.76 -2.23
C GLY A 208 -5.73 -5.08 -1.13
N GLY A 209 -6.79 -5.71 -0.60
CA GLY A 209 -7.46 -5.22 0.61
C GLY A 209 -8.41 -4.04 0.41
N VAL A 210 -8.89 -3.78 -0.81
CA VAL A 210 -9.91 -2.74 -1.08
C VAL A 210 -11.30 -3.37 -1.00
N THR A 211 -12.09 -2.90 -0.04
CA THR A 211 -13.29 -3.59 0.45
C THR A 211 -14.57 -3.28 -0.35
N ASP A 212 -14.52 -2.31 -1.26
CA ASP A 212 -15.68 -1.70 -1.90
C ASP A 212 -16.52 -2.66 -2.76
N ILE A 213 -15.94 -3.80 -3.16
CA ILE A 213 -16.65 -4.84 -3.92
C ILE A 213 -17.89 -5.36 -3.17
N VAL A 214 -17.84 -5.44 -1.85
CA VAL A 214 -18.91 -6.04 -1.03
C VAL A 214 -20.19 -5.22 -1.08
N TRP A 215 -20.12 -3.91 -0.78
CA TRP A 215 -21.33 -3.07 -0.87
C TRP A 215 -21.83 -2.96 -2.30
N THR A 216 -20.92 -2.99 -3.28
CA THR A 216 -21.26 -2.88 -4.70
C THR A 216 -22.09 -4.08 -5.16
N ASP A 217 -21.65 -5.31 -4.83
CA ASP A 217 -22.41 -6.52 -5.16
C ASP A 217 -23.75 -6.59 -4.41
N LEU A 218 -23.82 -6.09 -3.18
CA LEU A 218 -25.08 -6.00 -2.44
C LEU A 218 -26.07 -5.03 -3.12
N VAL A 219 -25.61 -3.88 -3.62
CA VAL A 219 -26.43 -2.96 -4.43
C VAL A 219 -26.83 -3.60 -5.77
N ALA A 220 -25.90 -4.29 -6.44
CA ALA A 220 -26.18 -5.04 -7.66
C ALA A 220 -27.26 -6.09 -7.45
N LEU A 221 -27.16 -6.89 -6.39
CA LEU A 221 -28.17 -7.88 -6.02
C LEU A 221 -29.51 -7.20 -5.67
N SER A 222 -29.49 -6.06 -4.97
CA SER A 222 -30.70 -5.27 -4.72
C SER A 222 -31.41 -4.92 -6.03
N TYR A 223 -30.66 -4.52 -7.06
CA TYR A 223 -31.19 -4.24 -8.40
C TYR A 223 -31.70 -5.52 -9.10
N VAL A 224 -30.94 -6.62 -9.07
CA VAL A 224 -31.36 -7.92 -9.65
C VAL A 224 -32.70 -8.40 -9.06
N TYR A 225 -32.90 -8.15 -7.77
CA TYR A 225 -34.11 -8.50 -7.04
C TYR A 225 -35.12 -7.35 -6.90
N LYS A 226 -35.01 -6.26 -7.70
CA LYS A 226 -35.89 -5.07 -7.61
C LYS A 226 -37.39 -5.41 -7.56
N GLU A 227 -37.82 -6.45 -8.27
CA GLU A 227 -39.22 -6.94 -8.30
C GLU A 227 -39.68 -7.63 -7.01
N LYS A 228 -38.76 -7.98 -6.10
CA LYS A 228 -39.03 -8.61 -4.79
C LYS A 228 -38.67 -7.60 -3.67
N PRO A 229 -39.62 -6.72 -3.27
CA PRO A 229 -39.33 -5.58 -2.39
C PRO A 229 -38.60 -5.94 -1.10
N ILE A 230 -38.98 -7.04 -0.45
CA ILE A 230 -38.37 -7.46 0.83
C ILE A 230 -36.90 -7.85 0.63
N ILE A 231 -36.60 -8.68 -0.37
CA ILE A 231 -35.23 -9.15 -0.61
C ILE A 231 -34.34 -7.99 -1.06
N SER A 232 -34.84 -7.18 -2.00
CA SER A 232 -34.12 -6.01 -2.49
C SER A 232 -33.83 -4.99 -1.38
N SER A 233 -34.81 -4.69 -0.52
CA SER A 233 -34.60 -3.77 0.62
C SER A 233 -33.63 -4.29 1.67
N ILE A 234 -33.64 -5.59 1.98
CA ILE A 234 -32.65 -6.21 2.88
C ILE A 234 -31.24 -6.06 2.28
N LEU A 235 -31.06 -6.39 0.99
CA LEU A 235 -29.76 -6.28 0.32
C LEU A 235 -29.23 -4.85 0.30
N LEU A 236 -30.09 -3.87 0.04
CA LEU A 236 -29.73 -2.46 0.13
C LEU A 236 -29.37 -2.04 1.56
N GLY A 237 -30.15 -2.47 2.55
CA GLY A 237 -29.85 -2.23 3.97
C GLY A 237 -28.51 -2.83 4.41
N LEU A 238 -28.17 -4.02 3.92
CA LEU A 238 -26.86 -4.64 4.12
C LEU A 238 -25.75 -3.84 3.45
N ALA A 239 -25.93 -3.38 2.21
CA ALA A 239 -24.92 -2.56 1.52
C ALA A 239 -24.59 -1.29 2.33
N ILE A 240 -25.62 -0.61 2.83
CA ILE A 240 -25.47 0.59 3.68
C ILE A 240 -24.83 0.24 5.03
N SER A 241 -25.13 -0.95 5.58
CA SER A 241 -24.51 -1.45 6.82
C SER A 241 -23.04 -1.82 6.65
N TYR A 242 -22.60 -2.02 5.41
CA TYR A 242 -21.19 -2.29 5.09
C TYR A 242 -20.41 -0.98 4.88
N LYS A 243 -20.95 -0.05 4.09
CA LYS A 243 -20.27 1.22 3.79
C LYS A 243 -21.27 2.30 3.41
N GLN A 244 -21.17 3.47 4.06
CA GLN A 244 -22.00 4.64 3.76
C GLN A 244 -21.90 5.14 2.30
N THR A 245 -20.83 4.78 1.57
CA THR A 245 -20.69 5.09 0.14
C THR A 245 -21.89 4.60 -0.67
N ALA A 246 -22.55 3.51 -0.27
CA ALA A 246 -23.77 3.03 -0.92
C ALA A 246 -24.93 4.04 -0.87
N LEU A 247 -24.93 4.98 0.08
CA LEU A 247 -25.99 6.00 0.20
C LEU A 247 -26.03 6.96 -0.98
N ILE A 248 -24.90 7.21 -1.65
CA ILE A 248 -24.83 8.21 -2.72
C ILE A 248 -25.70 7.85 -3.93
N ILE A 249 -26.00 6.57 -4.15
CA ILE A 249 -26.86 6.13 -5.26
C ILE A 249 -28.36 6.25 -4.93
N LEU A 250 -28.71 6.36 -3.64
CA LEU A 250 -30.09 6.17 -3.16
C LEU A 250 -31.11 7.09 -3.84
N PRO A 251 -30.96 8.42 -3.92
CA PRO A 251 -32.01 9.27 -4.45
C PRO A 251 -32.42 8.89 -5.87
N PHE A 252 -31.46 8.50 -6.69
CA PHE A 252 -31.71 8.06 -8.05
C PHE A 252 -32.35 6.67 -8.10
N TYR A 253 -31.78 5.71 -7.36
CA TYR A 253 -32.26 4.34 -7.36
C TYR A 253 -33.67 4.22 -6.74
N LEU A 254 -33.93 4.94 -5.65
CA LEU A 254 -35.24 5.00 -5.01
C LEU A 254 -36.29 5.64 -5.92
N TYR A 255 -35.93 6.70 -6.65
CA TYR A 255 -36.84 7.31 -7.62
C TYR A 255 -37.15 6.36 -8.79
N PHE A 256 -36.15 5.62 -9.27
CA PHE A 256 -36.33 4.55 -10.25
C PHE A 256 -37.30 3.46 -9.76
N LEU A 257 -37.08 2.95 -8.55
CA LEU A 257 -37.96 1.94 -7.95
C LEU A 257 -39.39 2.45 -7.80
N TYR A 258 -39.56 3.70 -7.34
CA TYR A 258 -40.87 4.32 -7.19
C TYR A 258 -41.60 4.47 -8.54
N LYS A 259 -40.92 4.95 -9.58
CA LYS A 259 -41.53 5.26 -10.87
C LYS A 259 -41.77 4.05 -11.76
N ASP A 260 -40.81 3.13 -11.86
CA ASP A 260 -40.90 2.02 -12.84
C ASP A 260 -41.31 0.69 -12.22
N ILE A 261 -40.90 0.43 -10.96
CA ILE A 261 -41.05 -0.91 -10.36
C ILE A 261 -42.29 -1.00 -9.48
N TYR A 262 -42.40 -0.15 -8.45
CA TYR A 262 -43.45 -0.27 -7.43
C TYR A 262 -44.69 0.57 -7.73
N LYS A 263 -44.52 1.75 -8.33
CA LYS A 263 -45.61 2.68 -8.69
C LYS A 263 -46.58 2.99 -7.54
N SER A 264 -46.09 2.89 -6.30
CA SER A 264 -46.90 2.99 -5.08
C SER A 264 -46.07 3.54 -3.93
N SER A 265 -46.54 4.63 -3.32
CA SER A 265 -45.91 5.24 -2.16
C SER A 265 -45.88 4.30 -0.96
N PHE A 266 -46.92 3.48 -0.76
CA PHE A 266 -46.97 2.51 0.34
C PHE A 266 -45.87 1.44 0.20
N GLN A 267 -45.71 0.86 -1.00
CA GLN A 267 -44.64 -0.10 -1.25
C GLN A 267 -43.26 0.54 -1.09
N MET A 268 -43.12 1.80 -1.49
CA MET A 268 -41.88 2.55 -1.32
C MET A 268 -41.53 2.81 0.15
N ILE A 269 -42.51 3.20 0.96
CA ILE A 269 -42.34 3.39 2.41
C ILE A 269 -41.97 2.05 3.06
N ARG A 270 -42.66 0.96 2.68
CA ARG A 270 -42.33 -0.39 3.17
C ARG A 270 -40.89 -0.79 2.80
N TYR A 271 -40.47 -0.50 1.57
CA TYR A 271 -39.10 -0.76 1.11
C TYR A 271 -38.06 -0.02 1.95
N LEU A 272 -38.26 1.29 2.16
CA LEU A 272 -37.38 2.12 2.99
C LEU A 272 -37.35 1.66 4.45
N LEU A 273 -38.52 1.29 5.00
CA LEU A 273 -38.62 0.81 6.37
C LEU A 273 -37.86 -0.50 6.56
N ILE A 274 -37.97 -1.46 5.65
CA ILE A 274 -37.22 -2.73 5.74
C ILE A 274 -35.71 -2.49 5.59
N ALA A 275 -35.28 -1.64 4.64
CA ALA A 275 -33.87 -1.31 4.47
C ALA A 275 -33.30 -0.63 5.74
N SER A 276 -34.05 0.31 6.32
CA SER A 276 -33.67 1.01 7.55
C SER A 276 -33.64 0.07 8.75
N LEU A 277 -34.62 -0.83 8.88
CA LEU A 277 -34.64 -1.85 9.93
C LEU A 277 -33.46 -2.81 9.82
N THR A 278 -33.08 -3.19 8.59
CA THR A 278 -31.88 -4.01 8.37
C THR A 278 -30.63 -3.29 8.83
N PHE A 279 -30.47 -2.01 8.46
CA PHE A 279 -29.35 -1.19 8.91
C PHE A 279 -29.29 -1.06 10.43
N VAL A 280 -30.41 -0.71 11.06
CA VAL A 280 -30.50 -0.60 12.52
C VAL A 280 -30.19 -1.93 13.17
N PHE A 281 -30.79 -3.03 12.72
CA PHE A 281 -30.59 -4.36 13.32
C PHE A 281 -29.12 -4.78 13.35
N ILE A 282 -28.39 -4.58 12.25
CA ILE A 282 -26.97 -4.94 12.16
C ILE A 282 -26.09 -4.07 13.08
N ASN A 283 -26.43 -2.78 13.21
CA ASN A 283 -25.63 -1.83 13.99
C ASN A 283 -26.06 -1.72 15.47
N LEU A 284 -27.26 -2.18 15.81
CA LEU A 284 -27.89 -1.95 17.12
C LEU A 284 -27.01 -2.36 18.31
N PRO A 285 -26.31 -3.51 18.32
CA PRO A 285 -25.47 -3.89 19.45
C PRO A 285 -24.36 -2.85 19.75
N PHE A 286 -23.82 -2.21 18.72
CA PHE A 286 -22.73 -1.24 18.82
C PHE A 286 -23.24 0.16 19.15
N ILE A 287 -24.43 0.51 18.63
CA ILE A 287 -25.14 1.74 18.99
C ILE A 287 -25.51 1.72 20.48
N VAL A 288 -26.03 0.60 20.98
CA VAL A 288 -26.45 0.49 22.39
C VAL A 288 -25.24 0.49 23.34
N SER A 289 -24.16 -0.19 22.97
CA SER A 289 -22.97 -0.26 23.83
C SER A 289 -22.18 1.05 23.86
N SER A 290 -22.03 1.75 22.74
CA SER A 290 -21.28 3.01 22.68
C SER A 290 -21.83 3.97 21.59
N PRO A 291 -22.95 4.68 21.86
CA PRO A 291 -23.66 5.44 20.84
C PRO A 291 -22.84 6.61 20.28
N ILE A 292 -22.14 7.36 21.14
CA ILE A 292 -21.36 8.53 20.73
C ILE A 292 -20.20 8.11 19.84
N THR A 293 -19.39 7.14 20.27
CA THR A 293 -18.24 6.67 19.48
C THR A 293 -18.67 6.02 18.18
N TRP A 294 -19.81 5.30 18.16
CA TRP A 294 -20.36 4.73 16.93
C TRP A 294 -20.75 5.83 15.93
N ILE A 295 -21.46 6.88 16.39
CA ILE A 295 -21.84 8.01 15.53
C ILE A 295 -20.60 8.72 15.01
N ASP A 296 -19.65 9.05 15.90
CA ASP A 296 -18.42 9.76 15.55
C ASP A 296 -17.60 8.97 14.51
N SER A 297 -17.51 7.64 14.67
CA SER A 297 -16.84 6.76 13.71
C SER A 297 -17.54 6.70 12.35
N VAL A 298 -18.84 6.37 12.32
CA VAL A 298 -19.58 6.12 11.08
C VAL A 298 -19.84 7.41 10.29
N SER A 299 -20.11 8.52 10.99
CA SER A 299 -20.28 9.83 10.35
C SER A 299 -18.95 10.54 10.05
N GLY A 300 -17.89 10.22 10.81
CA GLY A 300 -16.59 10.88 10.73
C GLY A 300 -15.85 10.70 9.41
N ILE A 301 -16.20 9.69 8.61
CA ILE A 301 -15.62 9.46 7.27
C ILE A 301 -15.77 10.67 6.33
N ALA A 302 -16.90 11.40 6.40
CA ALA A 302 -17.15 12.55 5.56
C ALA A 302 -16.24 13.72 5.96
N THR A 303 -15.98 13.88 7.26
CA THR A 303 -15.18 14.98 7.80
C THR A 303 -13.75 14.58 8.13
N GLN A 304 -13.34 13.38 7.72
CA GLN A 304 -12.12 12.76 8.21
C GLN A 304 -10.91 13.64 7.91
N PRO A 305 -10.04 13.91 8.89
CA PRO A 305 -8.88 14.78 8.70
C PRO A 305 -7.74 14.03 7.98
N ILE A 306 -7.95 13.56 6.75
CA ILE A 306 -6.95 12.83 5.95
C ILE A 306 -6.30 13.68 4.88
N LEU A 307 -5.05 13.36 4.52
CA LEU A 307 -4.40 14.01 3.38
C LEU A 307 -5.18 13.72 2.08
N GLY A 308 -5.29 14.77 1.26
CA GLY A 308 -5.84 14.68 -0.08
C GLY A 308 -4.92 13.88 -1.00
N VAL A 309 -5.51 12.92 -1.70
CA VAL A 309 -4.91 12.09 -2.74
C VAL A 309 -6.01 11.75 -3.75
N GLY A 310 -5.69 11.64 -5.03
CA GLY A 310 -6.65 11.20 -6.03
C GLY A 310 -6.56 11.86 -7.40
N LEU A 311 -7.61 11.65 -8.18
CA LEU A 311 -7.70 12.01 -9.60
C LEU A 311 -8.69 13.16 -9.89
N GLY A 312 -9.35 13.71 -8.86
CA GLY A 312 -10.37 14.75 -9.00
C GLY A 312 -9.79 16.16 -9.12
N ILE A 313 -10.67 17.18 -9.17
CA ILE A 313 -10.25 18.60 -9.18
C ILE A 313 -9.45 18.95 -7.92
N SER A 314 -9.71 18.25 -6.81
CA SER A 314 -8.93 18.35 -5.57
C SER A 314 -7.43 18.09 -5.77
N ALA A 315 -7.04 17.35 -6.81
CA ALA A 315 -5.63 17.14 -7.16
C ALA A 315 -4.90 18.45 -7.40
N LEU A 316 -5.52 19.41 -8.08
CA LEU A 316 -4.93 20.73 -8.31
C LEU A 316 -4.65 21.46 -7.00
N ASN A 317 -5.44 21.19 -5.94
CA ASN A 317 -5.27 21.86 -4.65
C ASN A 317 -4.10 21.29 -3.86
N PHE A 318 -4.03 19.96 -3.71
CA PHE A 318 -2.93 19.35 -2.96
C PHE A 318 -1.61 19.27 -3.73
N THR A 319 -1.59 19.53 -5.05
CA THR A 319 -0.36 19.79 -5.82
C THR A 319 0.08 21.25 -5.79
N GLY A 320 -0.73 22.16 -5.22
CA GLY A 320 -0.41 23.59 -5.13
C GLY A 320 -0.73 24.41 -6.38
N ALA A 321 -1.36 23.82 -7.41
CA ALA A 321 -1.78 24.55 -8.62
C ALA A 321 -2.96 25.50 -8.38
N ILE A 322 -3.84 25.17 -7.42
CA ILE A 322 -4.87 26.05 -6.88
C ILE A 322 -4.79 26.05 -5.35
N HIS A 323 -5.29 27.10 -4.72
CA HIS A 323 -5.36 27.17 -3.26
C HIS A 323 -6.79 27.50 -2.85
N VAL A 324 -7.57 26.45 -2.60
CA VAL A 324 -8.96 26.57 -2.12
C VAL A 324 -9.10 25.92 -0.76
N GLY A 325 -9.94 26.52 0.08
CA GLY A 325 -10.25 25.97 1.39
C GLY A 325 -10.94 24.61 1.29
N ARG A 326 -10.71 23.74 2.28
CA ARG A 326 -11.28 22.38 2.32
C ARG A 326 -12.81 22.34 2.21
N ILE A 327 -13.48 23.37 2.73
CA ILE A 327 -14.95 23.51 2.65
C ILE A 327 -15.48 23.47 1.20
N THR A 328 -14.68 23.93 0.24
CA THR A 328 -15.03 23.90 -1.19
C THR A 328 -15.31 22.46 -1.65
N PHE A 329 -14.53 21.50 -1.19
CA PHE A 329 -14.68 20.08 -1.53
C PHE A 329 -15.80 19.36 -0.79
N TYR A 330 -16.55 20.07 0.06
CA TYR A 330 -17.80 19.57 0.65
C TYR A 330 -19.03 20.23 0.00
N VAL A 331 -18.98 21.56 -0.17
CA VAL A 331 -20.09 22.34 -0.72
C VAL A 331 -20.28 22.06 -2.21
N LEU A 332 -19.19 22.02 -2.99
CA LEU A 332 -19.29 21.86 -4.44
C LEU A 332 -19.84 20.48 -4.85
N PRO A 333 -19.34 19.34 -4.32
CA PRO A 333 -19.97 18.05 -4.57
C PRO A 333 -21.43 17.98 -4.15
N ALA A 334 -21.82 18.60 -3.03
CA ALA A 334 -23.21 18.61 -2.58
C ALA A 334 -24.12 19.35 -3.58
N ILE A 335 -23.67 20.49 -4.11
CA ILE A 335 -24.41 21.24 -5.14
C ILE A 335 -24.51 20.42 -6.43
N VAL A 336 -23.41 19.80 -6.87
CA VAL A 336 -23.38 18.93 -8.06
C VAL A 336 -24.32 17.73 -7.88
N TYR A 337 -24.33 17.13 -6.69
CA TYR A 337 -25.20 16.01 -6.34
C TYR A 337 -26.68 16.38 -6.42
N LEU A 338 -27.08 17.49 -5.77
CA LEU A 338 -28.45 17.99 -5.82
C LEU A 338 -28.86 18.37 -7.25
N THR A 339 -27.94 18.94 -8.02
CA THR A 339 -28.14 19.25 -9.43
C THR A 339 -28.42 17.99 -10.25
N PHE A 340 -27.64 16.93 -10.07
CA PHE A 340 -27.89 15.67 -10.77
C PHE A 340 -29.20 15.02 -10.36
N ILE A 341 -29.59 15.07 -9.08
CA ILE A 341 -30.90 14.59 -8.62
C ILE A 341 -32.02 15.33 -9.35
N TYR A 342 -31.93 16.65 -9.42
CA TYR A 342 -32.91 17.48 -10.12
C TYR A 342 -32.98 17.14 -11.62
N ILE A 343 -31.83 17.02 -12.31
CA ILE A 343 -31.76 16.65 -13.72
C ILE A 343 -32.34 15.25 -13.95
N TYR A 344 -32.00 14.29 -13.09
CA TYR A 344 -32.50 12.92 -13.18
C TYR A 344 -34.02 12.87 -13.04
N ILE A 345 -34.60 13.62 -12.10
CA ILE A 345 -36.05 13.70 -11.92
C ILE A 345 -36.73 14.34 -13.14
N LEU A 346 -36.17 15.44 -13.66
CA LEU A 346 -36.73 16.17 -14.81
C LEU A 346 -36.71 15.37 -16.11
N TYR A 347 -35.64 14.60 -16.36
CA TYR A 347 -35.44 13.85 -17.60
C TYR A 347 -35.45 12.34 -17.37
N TYR A 348 -36.17 11.90 -16.34
CA TYR A 348 -36.16 10.53 -15.84
C TYR A 348 -36.36 9.47 -16.92
N ASP A 349 -37.36 9.64 -17.79
CA ASP A 349 -37.69 8.63 -18.80
C ASP A 349 -36.52 8.27 -19.72
N ARG A 350 -35.56 9.20 -19.91
CA ARG A 350 -34.34 8.98 -20.69
C ARG A 350 -33.16 8.53 -19.85
N LEU A 351 -33.08 9.04 -18.63
CA LEU A 351 -31.93 8.86 -17.75
C LEU A 351 -32.10 7.68 -16.80
N LYS A 352 -33.25 7.00 -16.79
CA LYS A 352 -33.60 6.02 -15.76
C LYS A 352 -32.60 4.90 -15.49
N TYR A 353 -31.73 4.55 -16.45
CA TYR A 353 -30.66 3.55 -16.28
C TYR A 353 -29.25 4.13 -16.15
N THR A 354 -29.09 5.46 -16.20
CA THR A 354 -27.78 6.13 -16.10
C THR A 354 -27.39 6.47 -14.66
N PHE A 355 -28.20 6.10 -13.67
CA PHE A 355 -27.97 6.53 -12.29
C PHE A 355 -26.65 6.09 -11.64
N PRO A 356 -26.02 4.96 -12.01
CA PRO A 356 -24.68 4.65 -11.50
C PRO A 356 -23.59 5.63 -11.98
N ALA A 357 -23.84 6.43 -13.02
CA ALA A 357 -22.87 7.39 -13.55
C ALA A 357 -22.79 8.70 -12.72
N TYR A 358 -23.86 9.11 -12.03
CA TYR A 358 -23.84 10.38 -11.29
C TYR A 358 -22.87 10.38 -10.11
N PRO A 359 -22.77 9.32 -9.28
CA PRO A 359 -21.79 9.26 -8.20
C PRO A 359 -20.35 9.52 -8.66
N VAL A 360 -19.94 8.98 -9.82
CA VAL A 360 -18.61 9.22 -10.42
C VAL A 360 -18.36 10.71 -10.64
N LEU A 361 -19.34 11.41 -11.21
CA LEU A 361 -19.23 12.84 -11.50
C LEU A 361 -19.25 13.68 -10.22
N VAL A 362 -19.93 13.23 -9.16
CA VAL A 362 -19.94 13.90 -7.85
C VAL A 362 -18.58 13.74 -7.16
N PHE A 363 -18.02 12.53 -7.17
CA PHE A 363 -16.71 12.26 -6.59
C PHE A 363 -15.58 13.01 -7.29
N PHE A 364 -15.74 13.39 -8.55
CA PHE A 364 -14.77 14.23 -9.28
C PHE A 364 -14.49 15.56 -8.58
N PHE A 365 -15.45 16.09 -7.82
CA PHE A 365 -15.33 17.33 -7.06
C PHE A 365 -14.99 17.09 -5.57
N TYR A 366 -14.86 15.85 -5.13
CA TYR A 366 -14.63 15.50 -3.73
C TYR A 366 -13.15 15.65 -3.33
N ASP A 367 -12.89 15.85 -2.03
CA ASP A 367 -11.56 16.17 -1.47
C ASP A 367 -10.55 15.03 -1.67
N ARG A 368 -11.05 13.81 -1.88
CA ARG A 368 -10.23 12.60 -2.10
C ARG A 368 -10.93 11.66 -3.07
N LEU A 369 -10.39 11.51 -4.28
CA LEU A 369 -10.94 10.61 -5.31
C LEU A 369 -9.94 9.52 -5.69
N LEU A 370 -10.03 8.37 -5.03
CA LEU A 370 -9.21 7.20 -5.37
C LEU A 370 -9.79 6.49 -6.60
N LEU A 371 -8.93 5.82 -7.38
CA LEU A 371 -9.38 5.04 -8.53
C LEU A 371 -10.33 3.89 -8.12
N SER A 372 -10.16 3.34 -6.92
CA SER A 372 -11.10 2.38 -6.33
C SER A 372 -12.51 2.95 -6.22
N TYR A 373 -12.69 4.25 -6.00
CA TYR A 373 -14.02 4.85 -5.91
C TYR A 373 -14.70 4.93 -7.27
N LEU A 374 -13.95 4.81 -8.37
CA LEU A 374 -14.46 4.91 -9.73
C LEU A 374 -14.75 3.55 -10.34
N ILE A 375 -13.95 2.52 -10.05
CA ILE A 375 -13.99 1.24 -10.77
C ILE A 375 -15.27 0.42 -10.54
N TYR A 376 -15.93 0.59 -9.40
CA TYR A 376 -17.13 -0.17 -9.03
C TYR A 376 -18.43 0.37 -9.64
N TRP A 377 -18.49 1.67 -9.99
CA TRP A 377 -19.67 2.25 -10.63
C TRP A 377 -19.94 1.72 -12.05
N PRO A 378 -18.93 1.55 -12.92
CA PRO A 378 -19.09 0.86 -14.20
C PRO A 378 -19.67 -0.54 -14.06
N TYR A 379 -19.33 -1.30 -13.02
CA TYR A 379 -19.94 -2.62 -12.77
C TYR A 379 -21.46 -2.51 -12.52
N LEU A 380 -21.90 -1.56 -11.70
CA LEU A 380 -23.33 -1.29 -11.51
C LEU A 380 -24.01 -0.84 -12.81
N ALA A 381 -23.34 -0.01 -13.61
CA ALA A 381 -23.84 0.42 -14.92
C ALA A 381 -23.96 -0.75 -15.91
N LEU A 382 -22.97 -1.65 -15.94
CA LEU A 382 -22.94 -2.83 -16.80
C LEU A 382 -24.16 -3.71 -16.56
N ILE A 383 -24.57 -3.90 -15.30
CA ILE A 383 -25.75 -4.70 -14.96
C ILE A 383 -27.03 -4.16 -15.62
N MET A 384 -27.13 -2.85 -15.81
CA MET A 384 -28.33 -2.16 -16.31
C MET A 384 -28.33 -2.01 -17.85
N LEU A 385 -27.18 -2.18 -18.48
CA LEU A 385 -26.96 -1.92 -19.91
C LEU A 385 -27.93 -2.68 -20.85
N PRO A 386 -28.24 -3.97 -20.63
CA PRO A 386 -29.17 -4.68 -21.51
C PRO A 386 -30.60 -4.10 -21.48
N GLU A 387 -31.00 -3.48 -20.37
CA GLU A 387 -32.31 -2.86 -20.23
C GLU A 387 -32.33 -1.45 -20.82
N SER A 388 -31.20 -0.71 -20.79
CA SER A 388 -31.11 0.63 -21.38
C SER A 388 -31.19 0.63 -22.90
N SER A 389 -30.57 -0.36 -23.56
CA SER A 389 -30.61 -0.51 -25.03
C SER A 389 -32.03 -0.67 -25.61
N LYS A 390 -33.01 -1.08 -24.80
CA LYS A 390 -34.42 -1.21 -25.20
C LYS A 390 -35.18 0.12 -25.21
N VAL A 391 -34.62 1.17 -24.59
CA VAL A 391 -35.28 2.50 -24.45
C VAL A 391 -34.94 3.44 -25.61
N GLU A 392 -33.76 3.31 -26.23
CA GLU A 392 -33.27 4.24 -27.26
C GLU A 392 -34.09 4.24 -28.58
N THR A 393 -34.96 3.25 -28.80
CA THR A 393 -35.74 3.15 -30.04
C THR A 393 -36.92 4.12 -30.14
N GLU A 394 -37.36 4.77 -29.07
CA GLU A 394 -38.66 5.47 -29.08
C GLU A 394 -38.64 7.00 -28.98
N ASN A 395 -37.56 7.69 -28.59
CA ASN A 395 -37.62 9.16 -28.39
C ASN A 395 -36.31 9.92 -28.61
N LYS A 396 -36.14 10.56 -29.77
CA LYS A 396 -35.15 11.64 -29.98
C LYS A 396 -35.67 12.93 -29.37
N VAL A 397 -35.11 13.38 -28.26
CA VAL A 397 -35.49 14.68 -27.71
C VAL A 397 -34.25 15.47 -27.27
N ARG A 398 -34.24 16.76 -27.61
CA ARG A 398 -33.18 17.72 -27.26
C ARG A 398 -33.23 18.05 -25.77
N LEU A 399 -32.06 18.16 -25.14
CA LEU A 399 -31.94 18.73 -23.79
C LEU A 399 -32.33 20.21 -23.86
N ASP A 400 -33.29 20.62 -23.04
CA ASP A 400 -33.69 22.03 -22.94
C ASP A 400 -32.72 22.78 -22.03
N LEU A 401 -31.63 23.27 -22.62
CA LEU A 401 -30.57 23.99 -21.92
C LEU A 401 -31.09 25.17 -21.10
N LYS A 402 -32.26 25.76 -21.45
CA LYS A 402 -32.86 26.85 -20.68
C LYS A 402 -33.29 26.42 -19.28
N LYS A 403 -33.72 25.16 -19.10
CA LYS A 403 -34.08 24.61 -17.77
C LYS A 403 -32.88 24.28 -16.91
N LEU A 404 -31.72 24.07 -17.54
CA LEU A 404 -30.44 23.78 -16.87
C LEU A 404 -29.67 25.06 -16.54
N LEU A 405 -29.90 26.14 -17.29
CA LEU A 405 -29.16 27.39 -17.19
C LEU A 405 -29.11 27.99 -15.76
N PRO A 406 -30.22 28.05 -14.98
CA PRO A 406 -30.16 28.60 -13.63
C PRO A 406 -29.27 27.76 -12.70
N VAL A 407 -29.33 26.43 -12.82
CA VAL A 407 -28.56 25.51 -11.97
C VAL A 407 -27.07 25.56 -12.33
N ILE A 408 -26.75 25.63 -13.62
CA ILE A 408 -25.38 25.81 -14.11
C ILE A 408 -24.83 27.16 -13.65
N LEU A 409 -25.59 28.25 -13.79
CA LEU A 409 -25.17 29.58 -13.35
C LEU A 409 -24.94 29.65 -11.84
N ILE A 410 -25.84 29.10 -11.02
CA ILE A 410 -25.65 29.03 -9.56
C ILE A 410 -24.40 28.22 -9.23
N SER A 411 -24.19 27.07 -9.88
CA SER A 411 -23.01 26.24 -9.67
C SER A 411 -21.72 26.98 -10.05
N MET A 412 -21.73 27.72 -11.16
CA MET A 412 -20.59 28.54 -11.60
C MET A 412 -20.32 29.74 -10.69
N VAL A 413 -21.36 30.42 -10.19
CA VAL A 413 -21.23 31.54 -9.25
C VAL A 413 -20.70 31.05 -7.91
N VAL A 414 -21.23 29.94 -7.39
CA VAL A 414 -20.75 29.37 -6.12
C VAL A 414 -19.32 28.87 -6.27
N ALA A 415 -19.00 28.15 -7.35
CA ALA A 415 -17.63 27.76 -7.65
C ALA A 415 -16.73 29.01 -7.73
N GLY A 416 -17.07 29.99 -8.56
CA GLY A 416 -16.32 31.24 -8.70
C GLY A 416 -16.11 31.99 -7.39
N PHE A 417 -17.12 32.06 -6.52
CA PHE A 417 -16.99 32.65 -5.18
C PHE A 417 -16.03 31.87 -4.29
N LEU A 418 -16.06 30.54 -4.33
CA LEU A 418 -15.16 29.69 -3.56
C LEU A 418 -13.72 29.73 -4.09
N PHE A 419 -13.53 29.89 -5.41
CA PHE A 419 -12.22 30.02 -6.06
C PHE A 419 -11.59 31.42 -5.90
N THR A 420 -12.39 32.47 -5.72
CA THR A 420 -11.90 33.86 -5.61
C THR A 420 -11.50 34.27 -4.20
N ARG A 421 -11.77 33.45 -3.17
CA ARG A 421 -11.26 33.73 -1.82
C ARG A 421 -9.75 33.47 -1.79
N PRO A 422 -8.90 34.50 -1.65
CA PRO A 422 -7.46 34.30 -1.58
C PRO A 422 -7.13 33.47 -0.34
N TYR A 423 -6.64 32.25 -0.56
CA TYR A 423 -6.08 31.45 0.51
C TYR A 423 -4.67 31.99 0.80
N SER A 424 -4.56 32.84 1.81
CA SER A 424 -3.25 33.20 2.37
C SER A 424 -2.86 32.11 3.36
N SER A 425 -1.80 31.35 3.06
CA SER A 425 -1.24 30.43 4.03
C SER A 425 -0.61 31.23 5.17
N SER A 426 -0.84 30.81 6.42
CA SER A 426 -0.12 31.34 7.57
C SER A 426 1.35 30.90 7.60
N VAL A 427 1.74 29.94 6.76
CA VAL A 427 3.09 29.38 6.69
C VAL A 427 3.67 29.54 5.28
N VAL A 428 4.90 30.03 5.20
CA VAL A 428 5.70 30.10 3.97
C VAL A 428 7.03 29.40 4.20
N ILE A 429 7.35 28.43 3.35
CA ILE A 429 8.69 27.84 3.30
C ILE A 429 9.54 28.76 2.42
N VAL A 430 10.56 29.38 3.02
CA VAL A 430 11.41 30.39 2.39
C VAL A 430 12.53 29.73 1.60
N SER A 431 13.20 28.75 2.21
CA SER A 431 14.31 28.03 1.61
C SER A 431 14.40 26.60 2.16
N ALA A 432 15.04 25.71 1.40
CA ALA A 432 15.32 24.34 1.81
C ALA A 432 16.75 23.95 1.43
N LYS A 433 17.43 23.21 2.31
CA LYS A 433 18.77 22.69 2.09
C LYS A 433 18.84 21.21 2.51
N ALA A 434 19.10 20.32 1.55
CA ALA A 434 19.32 18.91 1.84
C ALA A 434 20.69 18.65 2.47
N SER A 435 20.73 17.61 3.29
CA SER A 435 21.92 17.00 3.84
C SER A 435 21.69 15.49 4.02
N ASP A 436 22.77 14.78 4.26
CA ASP A 436 22.73 13.34 4.49
C ASP A 436 23.62 12.92 5.67
N PRO A 437 23.14 13.10 6.92
CA PRO A 437 23.85 12.65 8.12
C PRO A 437 24.06 11.13 8.18
N LEU A 438 23.28 10.33 7.44
CA LEU A 438 23.40 8.87 7.41
C LEU A 438 24.47 8.35 6.43
N MET A 439 25.06 9.21 5.59
CA MET A 439 26.09 8.82 4.61
C MET A 439 25.60 7.73 3.64
N LEU A 440 24.43 7.93 3.05
CA LEU A 440 23.82 7.10 2.02
C LEU A 440 24.01 7.73 0.62
N ASN A 441 24.62 6.97 -0.29
CA ASN A 441 24.90 7.45 -1.64
C ASN A 441 23.61 7.88 -2.36
N ASN A 442 23.60 9.11 -2.88
CA ASN A 442 22.49 9.71 -3.62
C ASN A 442 21.14 9.75 -2.87
N ILE A 443 21.13 9.68 -1.54
CA ILE A 443 19.90 9.76 -0.73
C ILE A 443 19.95 10.99 0.17
N VAL A 444 18.84 11.73 0.22
CA VAL A 444 18.62 12.81 1.18
C VAL A 444 18.01 12.21 2.43
N THR A 445 18.67 12.40 3.57
CA THR A 445 18.16 11.91 4.86
C THR A 445 17.73 13.03 5.78
N GLU A 446 18.17 14.27 5.55
CA GLU A 446 17.68 15.44 6.28
C GLU A 446 17.52 16.65 5.35
N ILE A 447 16.48 17.46 5.57
CA ILE A 447 16.33 18.75 4.92
C ILE A 447 16.16 19.82 5.99
N THR A 448 17.07 20.80 6.02
CA THR A 448 16.90 22.01 6.83
C THR A 448 16.03 23.00 6.09
N LEU A 449 14.96 23.46 6.73
CA LEU A 449 13.99 24.40 6.20
C LEU A 449 14.02 25.72 6.96
N GLU A 450 14.00 26.80 6.21
CA GLU A 450 13.71 28.14 6.73
C GLU A 450 12.24 28.44 6.49
N ILE A 451 11.47 28.61 7.57
CA ILE A 451 10.01 28.74 7.52
C ILE A 451 9.57 30.00 8.26
N TYR A 452 8.80 30.83 7.58
CA TYR A 452 8.13 31.97 8.19
C TYR A 452 6.69 31.60 8.58
N TYR A 453 6.35 31.79 9.84
CA TYR A 453 5.02 31.52 10.38
C TYR A 453 4.35 32.80 10.89
N ASN A 454 3.24 33.19 10.26
CA ASN A 454 2.41 34.32 10.64
C ASN A 454 1.00 33.84 11.01
N PRO A 455 0.78 33.44 12.29
CA PRO A 455 -0.48 32.84 12.73
C PRO A 455 -1.67 33.77 12.49
N GLN A 456 -2.72 33.23 11.88
CA GLN A 456 -4.02 33.90 11.73
C GLN A 456 -4.92 33.65 12.96
N PRO A 457 -6.03 34.41 13.15
CA PRO A 457 -6.97 34.14 14.22
C PRO A 457 -7.49 32.68 14.18
N GLY A 458 -7.25 31.93 15.25
CA GLY A 458 -7.60 30.50 15.36
C GLY A 458 -6.43 29.54 15.14
N ASP A 459 -5.30 30.02 14.61
CA ASP A 459 -4.09 29.21 14.49
C ASP A 459 -3.38 29.03 15.85
N PRO A 460 -2.72 27.88 16.09
CA PRO A 460 -2.02 27.64 17.35
C PRO A 460 -0.74 28.47 17.45
N ARG A 461 -0.40 28.97 18.64
CA ARG A 461 0.86 29.71 18.85
C ARG A 461 2.11 28.86 18.60
N SER A 462 2.00 27.55 18.77
CA SER A 462 3.04 26.60 18.42
C SER A 462 2.44 25.59 17.45
N LEU A 463 3.02 25.47 16.26
CA LEU A 463 2.45 24.72 15.16
C LEU A 463 3.30 23.47 14.86
N PRO A 464 2.85 22.25 15.19
CA PRO A 464 3.57 21.01 14.90
C PRO A 464 3.36 20.60 13.43
N LEU A 465 4.02 21.30 12.52
CA LEU A 465 3.89 21.08 11.09
C LEU A 465 4.46 19.70 10.69
N SER A 466 3.68 18.92 9.94
CA SER A 466 4.14 17.67 9.31
C SER A 466 4.46 17.90 7.84
N PHE A 467 5.25 17.01 7.24
CA PHE A 467 5.75 17.20 5.88
C PHE A 467 5.47 15.98 5.00
N ARG A 468 5.23 16.25 3.73
CA ARG A 468 5.06 15.26 2.67
C ARG A 468 5.86 15.71 1.47
N ILE A 469 6.72 14.84 0.94
CA ILE A 469 7.52 15.11 -0.24
C ILE A 469 6.91 14.37 -1.44
N LEU A 470 6.70 15.11 -2.53
CA LEU A 470 6.15 14.61 -3.78
C LEU A 470 7.24 14.57 -4.85
N PRO A 471 7.96 13.43 -4.99
CA PRO A 471 8.98 13.30 -6.02
C PRO A 471 8.36 13.14 -7.40
N TYR A 472 9.03 13.67 -8.42
CA TYR A 472 8.55 13.61 -9.82
C TYR A 472 8.86 12.25 -10.45
N TYR A 473 9.86 11.55 -9.90
CA TYR A 473 10.29 10.23 -10.34
C TYR A 473 10.22 9.23 -9.18
N PRO A 474 10.13 7.93 -9.47
CA PRO A 474 10.16 6.90 -8.44
C PRO A 474 11.41 6.99 -7.55
N THR A 475 11.26 6.72 -6.25
CA THR A 475 12.37 6.73 -5.27
C THR A 475 12.61 5.34 -4.67
N PRO A 476 13.85 5.01 -4.28
CA PRO A 476 14.14 3.80 -3.50
C PRO A 476 13.44 3.82 -2.13
N PRO A 477 13.25 2.66 -1.46
CA PRO A 477 13.56 1.29 -1.89
C PRO A 477 12.57 0.70 -2.90
N THR A 478 11.36 1.27 -3.03
CA THR A 478 10.29 0.64 -3.79
C THR A 478 10.36 0.89 -5.28
N ASN A 479 11.07 1.93 -5.72
CA ASN A 479 11.13 2.33 -7.12
C ASN A 479 9.73 2.56 -7.72
N THR A 480 8.80 3.05 -6.90
CA THR A 480 7.43 3.43 -7.30
C THR A 480 7.09 4.82 -6.81
N ILE A 481 6.25 5.55 -7.56
CA ILE A 481 5.67 6.82 -7.09
C ILE A 481 4.62 6.52 -6.02
N GLN A 482 4.80 7.07 -4.83
CA GLN A 482 3.89 6.85 -3.70
C GLN A 482 2.71 7.80 -3.77
N THR A 483 1.50 7.26 -3.79
CA THR A 483 0.25 8.03 -3.85
C THR A 483 0.09 9.00 -2.68
N ASN A 484 0.55 8.60 -1.50
CA ASN A 484 0.56 9.44 -0.30
C ASN A 484 1.73 10.43 -0.23
N GLY A 485 2.73 10.32 -1.13
CA GLY A 485 4.03 10.98 -1.00
C GLY A 485 4.89 10.41 0.12
N LEU A 486 6.17 10.81 0.17
CA LEU A 486 7.11 10.43 1.22
C LEU A 486 6.79 11.23 2.48
N LEU A 487 6.51 10.58 3.61
CA LEU A 487 6.12 11.24 4.84
C LEU A 487 7.33 11.60 5.69
N TRP A 488 7.43 12.88 6.06
CA TRP A 488 8.56 13.45 6.80
C TRP A 488 8.05 14.18 8.03
N ILE A 489 8.85 14.19 9.09
CA ILE A 489 8.52 14.81 10.37
C ILE A 489 9.62 15.82 10.76
N ALA A 490 9.25 16.80 11.59
CA ALA A 490 10.16 17.86 12.04
C ALA A 490 10.70 17.61 13.45
N ASN A 491 11.88 18.16 13.73
CA ASN A 491 12.46 18.19 15.08
C ASN A 491 11.75 19.13 16.05
N ALA A 492 11.05 20.14 15.55
CA ALA A 492 10.44 21.17 16.38
C ALA A 492 9.13 21.68 15.78
N SER A 493 8.27 22.21 16.64
CA SER A 493 7.09 22.98 16.24
C SER A 493 7.49 24.41 15.90
N LEU A 494 6.74 25.05 14.99
CA LEU A 494 6.99 26.42 14.58
C LEU A 494 6.46 27.40 15.64
N HIS A 495 7.17 28.51 15.80
CA HIS A 495 6.77 29.68 16.57
C HIS A 495 6.54 30.89 15.65
N PRO A 496 5.78 31.92 16.06
CA PRO A 496 5.53 33.08 15.21
C PRO A 496 6.85 33.77 14.81
N GLY A 497 6.99 34.09 13.53
CA GLY A 497 8.21 34.63 12.93
C GLY A 497 9.02 33.58 12.15
N LEU A 498 10.33 33.80 12.08
CA LEU A 498 11.26 32.94 11.33
C LEU A 498 11.68 31.74 12.17
N ASN A 499 11.64 30.54 11.57
CA ASN A 499 12.05 29.29 12.18
C ASN A 499 13.06 28.59 11.27
N ILE A 500 14.06 27.95 11.87
CA ILE A 500 14.97 27.04 11.17
C ILE A 500 14.77 25.67 11.81
N ILE A 501 14.23 24.73 11.04
CA ILE A 501 13.93 23.38 11.50
C ILE A 501 14.57 22.35 10.58
N SER A 502 14.83 21.16 11.09
CA SER A 502 15.24 20.01 10.27
C SER A 502 14.08 19.04 10.17
N ILE A 503 13.82 18.57 8.95
CA ILE A 503 12.87 17.51 8.67
C ILE A 503 13.60 16.26 8.22
N TYR A 504 13.02 15.10 8.54
CA TYR A 504 13.59 13.78 8.27
C TYR A 504 12.51 12.79 7.86
N PRO A 505 12.88 11.75 7.08
CA PRO A 505 11.96 10.70 6.66
C PRO A 505 11.37 10.01 7.89
N ARG A 506 10.09 9.66 7.87
CA ARG A 506 9.45 8.99 9.00
C ARG A 506 9.87 7.54 9.11
N THR A 507 10.05 6.89 7.97
CA THR A 507 10.49 5.50 7.84
C THR A 507 11.47 5.36 6.67
N PHE A 508 12.15 4.22 6.57
CA PHE A 508 13.08 3.94 5.46
C PHE A 508 12.42 3.97 4.07
N VAL A 509 11.09 3.86 4.01
CA VAL A 509 10.38 3.93 2.74
C VAL A 509 10.08 5.35 2.28
N ASP A 510 10.27 6.33 3.17
CA ASP A 510 10.10 7.75 2.91
C ASP A 510 11.40 8.40 2.42
N LEU A 511 12.44 7.61 2.10
CA LEU A 511 13.72 8.10 1.63
C LEU A 511 13.59 8.79 0.26
N LEU A 512 14.28 9.92 0.13
CA LEU A 512 14.28 10.77 -1.05
C LEU A 512 15.63 10.66 -1.78
N ASN A 513 15.62 10.62 -3.11
CA ASN A 513 16.84 10.63 -3.92
C ASN A 513 17.30 12.07 -4.17
N TYR A 514 18.61 12.34 -4.09
CA TYR A 514 19.19 13.67 -4.32
C TYR A 514 18.82 14.23 -5.69
N ASN A 515 18.94 13.43 -6.77
CA ASN A 515 18.84 13.93 -8.14
C ASN A 515 17.40 13.98 -8.71
N ASN A 516 16.40 13.89 -7.84
CA ASN A 516 14.99 13.94 -8.24
C ASN A 516 14.39 15.31 -7.92
N PRO A 517 13.76 16.03 -8.86
CA PRO A 517 12.92 17.17 -8.51
C PRO A 517 11.71 16.71 -7.66
N PHE A 518 11.31 17.53 -6.70
CA PHE A 518 10.17 17.24 -5.84
C PHE A 518 9.50 18.52 -5.30
N VAL A 519 8.28 18.35 -4.77
CA VAL A 519 7.57 19.37 -4.00
C VAL A 519 7.55 18.98 -2.52
N ILE A 520 7.96 19.89 -1.65
CA ILE A 520 7.73 19.79 -0.20
C ILE A 520 6.36 20.40 0.09
N VAL A 521 5.51 19.63 0.77
CA VAL A 521 4.21 20.07 1.27
C VAL A 521 4.24 20.03 2.80
N GLY A 522 4.33 21.19 3.43
CA GLY A 522 4.10 21.34 4.87
C GLY A 522 2.60 21.40 5.17
N TYR A 523 2.13 20.62 6.14
CA TYR A 523 0.70 20.50 6.43
C TYR A 523 0.40 20.38 7.93
N TYR A 524 -0.67 21.04 8.37
CA TYR A 524 -1.30 20.84 9.67
C TYR A 524 -2.76 21.32 9.65
N GLY A 525 -3.73 20.43 9.80
CA GLY A 525 -5.14 20.77 9.67
C GLY A 525 -5.45 21.33 8.28
N ASN A 526 -5.89 22.60 8.22
CA ASN A 526 -6.10 23.31 6.97
C ASN A 526 -4.82 24.01 6.45
N ILE A 527 -3.83 24.29 7.30
CA ILE A 527 -2.61 25.01 6.93
C ILE A 527 -1.80 24.19 5.92
N ARG A 528 -1.33 24.84 4.86
CA ARG A 528 -0.55 24.24 3.77
C ARG A 528 0.53 25.19 3.29
N ALA A 529 1.76 24.71 3.20
CA ALA A 529 2.89 25.44 2.61
C ALA A 529 3.56 24.57 1.55
N TYR A 530 4.01 25.19 0.46
CA TYR A 530 4.60 24.50 -0.68
C TYR A 530 5.99 25.05 -0.95
N TYR A 531 6.92 24.18 -1.34
CA TYR A 531 8.25 24.56 -1.81
C TYR A 531 8.70 23.57 -2.88
N GLU A 532 8.94 24.06 -4.10
CA GLU A 532 9.54 23.26 -5.15
C GLU A 532 11.05 23.27 -5.00
N SER A 533 11.67 22.10 -5.05
CA SER A 533 13.11 21.97 -4.86
C SER A 533 13.70 20.97 -5.83
N ILE A 534 14.94 21.25 -6.20
CA ILE A 534 15.84 20.32 -6.85
C ILE A 534 17.13 20.40 -6.06
N PHE A 535 17.54 19.27 -5.49
CA PHE A 535 18.89 19.13 -4.98
C PHE A 535 19.73 18.46 -6.07
N ASN A 536 20.98 18.86 -6.21
CA ASN A 536 21.92 18.20 -7.09
C ASN A 536 23.13 17.88 -6.25
N ASN A 537 23.42 16.60 -6.07
CA ASN A 537 24.64 16.19 -5.40
C ASN A 537 24.91 14.71 -5.71
N ASP A 538 26.04 14.44 -6.35
CA ASP A 538 26.56 13.09 -6.50
C ASP A 538 27.52 12.81 -5.33
N THR A 539 26.99 12.83 -4.10
CA THR A 539 27.76 12.43 -2.92
C THR A 539 27.97 10.92 -2.94
N TYR A 540 29.21 10.54 -3.19
CA TYR A 540 29.68 9.18 -3.01
C TYR A 540 30.36 9.04 -1.65
N TYR A 541 29.77 8.21 -0.78
CA TYR A 541 30.36 7.75 0.45
C TYR A 541 31.05 6.40 0.20
N PRO A 542 32.32 6.24 0.62
CA PRO A 542 33.09 5.00 0.47
C PRO A 542 32.63 3.89 1.42
N PHE A 543 31.83 4.23 2.44
CA PHE A 543 31.21 3.32 3.40
C PHE A 543 29.83 3.88 3.73
N GLN A 544 28.77 3.16 3.37
CA GLN A 544 27.40 3.61 3.55
C GLN A 544 26.89 3.31 4.97
N ASN A 545 26.17 4.24 5.59
CA ASN A 545 25.55 4.06 6.92
C ASN A 545 26.46 3.35 7.95
N PRO A 546 27.65 3.91 8.24
CA PRO A 546 28.65 3.25 9.09
C PRO A 546 28.19 3.09 10.54
N TYR A 547 27.23 3.92 10.99
CA TYR A 547 26.68 3.89 12.35
C TYR A 547 25.54 2.88 12.53
N LEU A 548 25.14 2.19 11.46
CA LEU A 548 23.98 1.31 11.44
C LEU A 548 22.73 2.02 11.99
N ALA A 549 22.52 3.30 11.68
CA ALA A 549 21.38 4.08 12.18
C ALA A 549 20.15 3.90 11.26
N LEU A 550 18.93 3.98 11.81
CA LEU A 550 17.72 3.97 10.99
C LEU A 550 17.25 5.38 10.68
N ALA A 551 16.52 5.46 9.56
CA ALA A 551 15.64 6.56 9.22
C ALA A 551 14.24 6.39 9.87
N SER A 552 14.05 5.48 10.83
CA SER A 552 12.73 5.11 11.36
C SER A 552 12.48 5.73 12.73
N TYR A 553 11.41 6.52 12.84
CA TYR A 553 11.02 7.18 14.10
C TYR A 553 9.88 6.46 14.82
N THR A 554 9.29 5.44 14.18
CA THR A 554 8.19 4.68 14.75
C THR A 554 8.26 3.22 14.31
N VAL A 555 8.35 2.34 15.32
CA VAL A 555 8.07 0.90 15.33
C VAL A 555 9.26 -0.06 15.08
N ASN A 556 9.27 -1.10 15.92
CA ASN A 556 10.02 -2.38 15.85
C ASN A 556 9.83 -3.08 14.49
N LEU A 557 10.41 -2.50 13.46
CA LEU A 557 10.63 -3.19 12.21
C LEU A 557 11.72 -4.23 12.44
N LYS A 558 11.48 -5.49 12.05
CA LYS A 558 12.57 -6.48 11.83
C LYS A 558 13.33 -6.10 10.54
N SER A 559 13.72 -4.84 10.42
CA SER A 559 14.45 -4.28 9.28
C SER A 559 15.88 -4.04 9.71
N TYR A 560 16.82 -4.45 8.88
CA TYR A 560 18.19 -3.97 8.95
C TYR A 560 18.26 -2.51 8.44
N PRO A 561 19.30 -1.76 8.81
CA PRO A 561 19.47 -0.38 8.33
C PRO A 561 19.59 -0.29 6.81
N TYR A 562 19.00 0.74 6.20
CA TYR A 562 19.14 0.98 4.76
C TYR A 562 20.63 1.14 4.40
N GLY A 563 21.03 0.57 3.27
CA GLY A 563 22.45 0.40 2.87
C GLY A 563 23.08 -0.92 3.34
N TRP A 564 22.42 -1.67 4.22
CA TRP A 564 22.83 -3.01 4.64
C TRP A 564 21.83 -4.06 4.16
N TYR A 565 22.21 -5.33 4.13
CA TYR A 565 21.27 -6.44 3.93
C TYR A 565 21.69 -7.68 4.73
N PHE A 566 20.71 -8.50 5.12
CA PHE A 566 20.95 -9.74 5.84
C PHE A 566 21.13 -10.90 4.86
N GLY A 567 22.27 -11.57 4.90
CA GLY A 567 22.62 -12.69 4.02
C GLY A 567 23.07 -13.91 4.82
N PRO A 568 22.17 -14.71 5.41
CA PRO A 568 22.58 -15.82 6.26
C PRO A 568 23.27 -16.92 5.45
N ASN A 569 24.26 -17.60 6.06
CA ASN A 569 24.71 -18.91 5.62
C ASN A 569 23.94 -19.99 6.39
N ASP A 570 22.81 -20.40 5.83
CA ASP A 570 21.89 -21.40 6.35
C ASP A 570 22.14 -22.82 5.80
N GLN A 571 23.15 -23.00 4.96
CA GLN A 571 23.45 -24.30 4.34
C GLN A 571 23.67 -25.39 5.39
N ALA A 572 24.30 -25.02 6.51
CA ALA A 572 24.66 -25.95 7.58
C ALA A 572 23.86 -25.75 8.88
N GLY A 573 22.79 -24.96 8.87
CA GLY A 573 22.08 -24.54 10.09
C GLY A 573 20.95 -23.54 9.88
N TYR A 574 20.72 -22.67 10.87
CA TYR A 574 19.81 -21.52 10.75
C TYR A 574 20.44 -20.30 11.42
N ALA A 575 20.14 -19.11 10.90
CA ALA A 575 20.69 -17.85 11.37
C ALA A 575 19.64 -16.75 11.34
N TRP A 576 19.73 -15.83 12.29
CA TRP A 576 18.86 -14.65 12.37
C TRP A 576 19.57 -13.52 13.09
N TYR A 577 18.94 -12.34 13.08
CA TYR A 577 19.45 -11.17 13.76
C TYR A 577 18.36 -10.51 14.61
N ILE A 578 18.79 -9.70 15.57
CA ILE A 578 17.97 -8.74 16.29
C ILE A 578 18.68 -7.39 16.19
N TYR A 579 17.97 -6.38 15.74
CA TYR A 579 18.48 -5.01 15.67
C TYR A 579 17.65 -4.10 16.59
N ARG A 580 18.29 -3.13 17.26
CA ARG A 580 17.65 -2.13 18.14
C ARG A 580 18.38 -0.79 18.04
N GLU A 581 17.72 0.32 18.33
CA GLU A 581 18.38 1.63 18.46
C GLU A 581 18.77 1.91 19.92
N LEU A 582 19.86 2.67 20.13
CA LEU A 582 20.33 3.05 21.46
C LEU A 582 19.40 4.04 22.17
N ASN A 583 18.81 4.98 21.43
CA ASN A 583 17.89 6.00 21.93
C ASN A 583 16.81 6.27 20.86
N ASN A 584 15.57 6.60 21.25
CA ASN A 584 14.51 7.02 20.33
C ASN A 584 14.75 8.45 19.75
N THR A 585 16.01 8.82 19.53
CA THR A 585 16.44 10.12 18.99
C THR A 585 16.94 9.95 17.57
N THR A 586 16.68 10.95 16.74
CA THR A 586 17.12 11.14 15.35
C THR A 586 18.58 10.68 15.15
N TYR A 587 18.78 9.62 14.36
CA TYR A 587 20.10 9.06 13.98
C TYR A 587 20.94 8.44 15.11
N SER A 588 20.30 7.76 16.06
CA SER A 588 21.05 7.02 17.09
C SER A 588 21.78 5.82 16.49
N PRO A 589 23.03 5.54 16.90
CA PRO A 589 23.73 4.34 16.47
C PRO A 589 22.93 3.07 16.82
N GLY A 590 22.99 2.08 15.94
CA GLY A 590 22.31 0.82 16.14
C GLY A 590 22.96 -0.09 17.19
N ILE A 591 22.23 -1.12 17.58
CA ILE A 591 22.68 -2.29 18.32
C ILE A 591 22.30 -3.50 17.49
N LEU A 592 23.29 -4.25 17.02
CA LEU A 592 23.10 -5.44 16.19
C LEU A 592 23.41 -6.68 17.01
N THR A 593 22.50 -7.64 17.09
CA THR A 593 22.76 -8.97 17.64
C THR A 593 22.59 -10.00 16.55
N LEU A 594 23.61 -10.82 16.33
CA LEU A 594 23.62 -11.86 15.31
C LEU A 594 23.60 -13.24 15.99
N TYR A 595 22.83 -14.17 15.42
CA TYR A 595 22.62 -15.51 15.94
C TYR A 595 22.87 -16.55 14.85
N ALA A 596 23.78 -17.47 15.10
CA ALA A 596 24.04 -18.61 14.22
C ALA A 596 23.86 -19.91 15.00
N VAL A 597 23.10 -20.85 14.45
CA VAL A 597 22.91 -22.19 15.01
C VAL A 597 23.29 -23.24 13.99
N LYS A 598 24.25 -24.09 14.35
CA LYS A 598 24.79 -25.14 13.50
C LYS A 598 24.19 -26.50 13.84
N ASN A 599 23.64 -27.18 12.84
CA ASN A 599 23.14 -28.55 12.99
C ASN A 599 24.29 -29.57 12.90
N LEU A 600 24.27 -30.61 13.73
CA LEU A 600 25.30 -31.66 13.83
C LEU A 600 25.55 -32.42 12.52
N THR A 601 24.53 -32.55 11.66
CA THR A 601 24.54 -33.50 10.54
C THR A 601 25.04 -32.94 9.22
N ARG A 602 25.27 -31.62 9.12
CA ARG A 602 25.69 -30.98 7.87
C ARG A 602 27.12 -30.49 7.97
N GLU A 603 27.91 -30.62 6.91
CA GLU A 603 29.25 -30.03 6.86
C GLU A 603 29.17 -28.53 6.51
N GLY A 604 30.21 -27.76 6.86
CA GLY A 604 30.31 -26.33 6.56
C GLY A 604 30.03 -25.38 7.74
N TRP A 605 29.94 -24.09 7.45
CA TRP A 605 29.64 -23.04 8.44
C TRP A 605 28.14 -22.80 8.56
N ALA A 606 27.67 -22.52 9.77
CA ALA A 606 26.45 -21.73 9.95
C ALA A 606 26.88 -20.32 10.35
N ALA A 607 26.41 -19.31 9.62
CA ALA A 607 26.79 -17.92 9.89
C ALA A 607 25.60 -16.98 9.73
N SER A 608 25.52 -16.02 10.64
CA SER A 608 24.65 -14.86 10.57
C SER A 608 25.48 -13.69 10.08
N GLN A 609 25.12 -13.12 8.92
CA GLN A 609 25.90 -12.08 8.27
C GLN A 609 25.02 -10.86 7.95
N LEU A 610 25.47 -9.69 8.36
CA LEU A 610 24.90 -8.40 7.95
C LEU A 610 25.92 -7.68 7.07
N ILE A 611 25.55 -7.40 5.83
CA ILE A 611 26.47 -7.05 4.74
C ILE A 611 26.25 -5.60 4.30
N ASN A 612 27.31 -4.79 4.29
CA ASN A 612 27.38 -3.51 3.60
C ASN A 612 28.09 -3.72 2.26
N PRO A 613 27.39 -3.60 1.12
CA PRO A 613 28.01 -3.78 -0.18
C PRO A 613 28.77 -2.54 -0.63
N CYS A 614 29.64 -2.72 -1.62
CA CYS A 614 30.28 -1.63 -2.37
C CYS A 614 31.16 -0.69 -1.52
N VAL A 615 31.77 -1.21 -0.45
CA VAL A 615 32.74 -0.45 0.35
C VAL A 615 34.02 -0.26 -0.46
N ASN A 616 34.57 0.95 -0.45
CA ASN A 616 35.81 1.29 -1.15
C ASN A 616 36.97 1.32 -0.17
N LEU A 617 37.61 0.17 0.00
CA LEU A 617 38.73 0.00 0.93
C LEU A 617 39.93 0.85 0.51
N THR A 618 40.18 1.01 -0.80
CA THR A 618 41.22 1.91 -1.32
C THR A 618 41.05 3.32 -0.81
N TYR A 619 39.83 3.87 -0.94
CA TYR A 619 39.55 5.23 -0.49
C TYR A 619 39.70 5.35 1.02
N LEU A 620 39.13 4.43 1.79
CA LEU A 620 39.20 4.45 3.26
C LEU A 620 40.66 4.35 3.76
N GLY A 621 41.45 3.49 3.13
CA GLY A 621 42.85 3.27 3.48
C GLY A 621 43.75 4.46 3.14
N LEU A 622 43.64 5.01 1.93
CA LEU A 622 44.44 6.18 1.52
C LEU A 622 44.10 7.45 2.31
N HIS A 623 42.90 7.55 2.89
CA HIS A 623 42.45 8.70 3.67
C HIS A 623 42.50 8.48 5.18
N ASN A 624 43.14 7.40 5.65
CA ASN A 624 43.39 7.09 7.06
C ASN A 624 42.12 7.05 7.92
N TYR A 625 41.08 6.38 7.43
CA TYR A 625 39.87 6.13 8.21
C TYR A 625 40.08 4.99 9.22
N THR A 626 39.44 5.12 10.38
CA THR A 626 39.35 4.07 11.40
C THR A 626 37.91 3.79 11.73
N TYR A 627 37.54 2.51 11.76
CA TYR A 627 36.22 2.06 12.16
C TYR A 627 36.29 1.31 13.49
N THR A 628 35.51 1.76 14.47
CA THR A 628 35.52 1.18 15.82
C THR A 628 34.12 0.68 16.20
N PHE A 629 34.08 -0.42 16.94
CA PHE A 629 32.85 -0.98 17.51
C PHE A 629 33.19 -1.86 18.71
N GLN A 630 32.16 -2.23 19.48
CA GLN A 630 32.29 -3.06 20.66
C GLN A 630 31.38 -4.29 20.57
N ILE A 631 31.91 -5.44 20.95
CA ILE A 631 31.17 -6.69 21.16
C ILE A 631 30.83 -6.79 22.66
N SER A 632 29.56 -6.58 23.03
CA SER A 632 29.16 -6.46 24.45
C SER A 632 28.65 -7.75 25.07
N ARG A 633 28.05 -8.62 24.25
CA ARG A 633 27.56 -9.95 24.67
C ARG A 633 28.14 -10.98 23.73
N ILE A 634 28.74 -12.03 24.29
CA ILE A 634 29.18 -13.22 23.57
C ILE A 634 28.59 -14.41 24.32
N SER A 635 27.80 -15.23 23.65
CA SER A 635 27.24 -16.44 24.22
C SER A 635 27.42 -17.59 23.23
N SER A 636 27.95 -18.70 23.72
CA SER A 636 27.94 -19.97 22.99
C SER A 636 27.87 -21.13 23.98
N ASN A 637 27.26 -22.23 23.55
CA ASN A 637 27.35 -23.52 24.24
C ASN A 637 28.53 -24.36 23.70
N ILE A 638 29.45 -23.72 22.98
CA ILE A 638 30.58 -24.36 22.30
C ILE A 638 31.79 -24.20 23.22
N SER A 639 32.19 -25.29 23.87
CA SER A 639 33.19 -25.29 24.94
C SER A 639 34.64 -25.11 24.48
N ASN A 640 34.92 -25.10 23.17
CA ASN A 640 36.27 -25.04 22.60
C ASN A 640 36.44 -23.84 21.64
N PHE A 641 36.90 -22.71 22.19
CA PHE A 641 37.24 -21.50 21.41
C PHE A 641 38.59 -21.59 20.66
N SER A 642 39.40 -22.62 20.93
CA SER A 642 40.84 -22.63 20.62
C SER A 642 41.27 -23.59 19.50
N ILE A 643 40.34 -24.22 18.79
CA ILE A 643 40.69 -25.21 17.76
C ILE A 643 40.67 -24.55 16.39
N VAL A 644 41.86 -24.34 15.83
CA VAL A 644 42.05 -23.98 14.43
C VAL A 644 41.92 -25.28 13.62
N SER A 645 40.78 -25.49 12.96
CA SER A 645 40.60 -26.62 12.03
C SER A 645 41.03 -26.18 10.63
N ASN A 646 42.08 -26.78 10.07
CA ASN A 646 42.61 -26.44 8.74
C ASN A 646 42.96 -24.95 8.56
N GLY A 647 43.35 -24.27 9.63
CA GLY A 647 43.65 -22.84 9.60
C GLY A 647 42.46 -21.92 9.92
N TYR A 648 41.22 -22.37 10.00
CA TYR A 648 40.07 -21.48 10.22
C TYR A 648 39.66 -21.37 11.70
N PRO A 649 39.15 -20.20 12.16
CA PRO A 649 38.50 -20.09 13.46
C PRO A 649 37.31 -21.04 13.53
N VAL A 650 37.16 -21.79 14.62
CA VAL A 650 36.02 -22.71 14.79
C VAL A 650 34.72 -21.96 15.09
N VAL A 651 34.81 -20.87 15.84
CA VAL A 651 33.76 -19.87 16.05
C VAL A 651 34.37 -18.51 15.77
N PHE A 652 33.62 -17.62 15.11
CA PHE A 652 34.09 -16.27 14.78
C PHE A 652 33.04 -15.23 15.15
N TYR A 653 33.50 -14.14 15.78
CA TYR A 653 32.72 -12.97 16.16
C TYR A 653 33.47 -11.72 15.71
N GLY A 654 33.00 -11.05 14.67
CA GLY A 654 33.74 -9.92 14.14
C GLY A 654 33.24 -9.45 12.78
N ILE A 655 34.18 -9.02 11.96
CA ILE A 655 33.94 -8.54 10.61
C ILE A 655 34.71 -9.39 9.62
N GLU A 656 34.08 -9.60 8.47
CA GLU A 656 34.67 -10.13 7.26
C GLU A 656 34.65 -9.03 6.19
N ILE A 657 35.80 -8.73 5.59
CA ILE A 657 35.92 -7.89 4.39
C ILE A 657 36.16 -8.83 3.23
N ASN A 658 35.26 -8.86 2.24
CA ASN A 658 35.24 -9.90 1.21
C ASN A 658 34.88 -9.33 -0.16
N ASN A 659 35.61 -9.74 -1.21
CA ASN A 659 35.34 -9.35 -2.61
C ASN A 659 34.76 -10.50 -3.48
N GLY A 660 34.42 -11.63 -2.86
CA GLY A 660 33.96 -12.89 -3.46
C GLY A 660 35.07 -13.93 -3.64
N LYS A 661 36.33 -13.50 -3.68
CA LYS A 661 37.50 -14.37 -3.84
C LYS A 661 38.44 -14.27 -2.64
N ASP A 662 38.80 -13.06 -2.27
CA ASP A 662 39.75 -12.74 -1.20
C ASP A 662 39.03 -12.16 0.01
N GLN A 663 39.52 -12.52 1.20
CA GLN A 663 38.87 -12.25 2.48
C GLN A 663 39.86 -11.77 3.55
N ILE A 664 39.43 -10.82 4.36
CA ILE A 664 40.14 -10.39 5.57
C ILE A 664 39.17 -10.47 6.74
N TRP A 665 39.48 -11.30 7.73
CA TRP A 665 38.65 -11.51 8.91
C TRP A 665 39.29 -10.80 10.10
N ILE A 666 38.52 -9.96 10.79
CA ILE A 666 38.97 -9.20 11.96
C ILE A 666 37.95 -9.40 13.06
N GLY A 667 38.33 -10.07 14.14
CA GLY A 667 37.35 -10.45 15.16
C GLY A 667 37.93 -10.70 16.53
N TYR A 668 37.04 -10.90 17.49
CA TYR A 668 37.40 -11.21 18.86
C TYR A 668 37.75 -12.69 19.03
N SER A 669 38.80 -12.95 19.81
CA SER A 669 39.15 -14.27 20.32
C SER A 669 39.77 -14.15 21.71
N ASN A 670 39.87 -15.24 22.46
CA ASN A 670 40.59 -15.23 23.74
C ASN A 670 42.11 -15.09 23.58
N VAL A 671 42.62 -15.20 22.35
CA VAL A 671 44.05 -15.10 22.01
C VAL A 671 44.21 -14.15 20.83
N SER A 672 45.16 -13.23 20.92
CA SER A 672 45.54 -12.38 19.78
C SER A 672 46.41 -13.15 18.80
N ALA A 673 46.05 -13.15 17.52
CA ALA A 673 46.80 -13.85 16.49
C ALA A 673 46.56 -13.22 15.11
N CYS A 674 47.60 -13.17 14.27
CA CYS A 674 47.49 -12.81 12.86
C CYS A 674 48.11 -13.93 12.03
N TYR A 675 47.36 -14.50 11.08
CA TYR A 675 47.85 -15.62 10.29
C TYR A 675 47.09 -15.77 8.96
N HIS A 676 47.66 -16.57 8.05
CA HIS A 676 47.19 -16.74 6.67
C HIS A 676 46.82 -18.21 6.41
N PRO A 677 45.57 -18.64 6.67
CA PRO A 677 45.17 -20.04 6.49
C PRO A 677 45.32 -20.58 5.06
N ASN A 678 45.12 -19.72 4.05
CA ASN A 678 45.30 -20.03 2.63
C ASN A 678 45.47 -18.71 1.86
N ASN A 679 45.94 -18.76 0.61
CA ASN A 679 46.26 -17.56 -0.21
C ASN A 679 45.15 -16.49 -0.30
N ASN A 680 43.89 -16.85 -0.08
CA ASN A 680 42.74 -15.95 -0.25
C ASN A 680 42.13 -15.48 1.08
N LEU A 681 42.66 -15.84 2.25
CA LEU A 681 42.07 -15.45 3.55
C LEU A 681 43.12 -14.99 4.55
N TYR A 682 43.08 -13.73 4.96
CA TYR A 682 43.89 -13.21 6.06
C TYR A 682 43.06 -13.11 7.35
N VAL A 683 43.57 -13.58 8.49
CA VAL A 683 42.83 -13.55 9.76
C VAL A 683 43.59 -12.75 10.82
N ILE A 684 42.88 -11.82 11.45
CA ILE A 684 43.32 -10.98 12.57
C ILE A 684 42.36 -11.23 13.74
N LEU A 685 42.90 -11.74 14.84
CA LEU A 685 42.18 -11.98 16.08
C LEU A 685 42.71 -11.05 17.16
N GLU A 686 41.80 -10.38 17.85
CA GLU A 686 42.10 -9.48 18.96
C GLU A 686 41.56 -10.06 20.27
N ASN A 687 42.33 -9.94 21.35
CA ASN A 687 41.92 -10.31 22.71
C ASN A 687 41.10 -9.24 23.44
N THR A 688 40.54 -8.28 22.69
CA THR A 688 39.70 -7.19 23.19
C THR A 688 38.36 -7.21 22.48
N THR A 689 37.30 -6.96 23.23
CA THR A 689 35.96 -6.83 22.66
C THR A 689 35.70 -5.47 22.02
N LYS A 690 36.57 -4.48 22.25
CA LYS A 690 36.60 -3.21 21.52
C LYS A 690 37.54 -3.36 20.35
N ILE A 691 36.98 -3.49 19.14
CA ILE A 691 37.73 -3.73 17.91
C ILE A 691 37.90 -2.39 17.19
N SER A 692 39.11 -2.14 16.70
CA SER A 692 39.48 -0.92 15.97
C SER A 692 40.15 -1.27 14.66
N ILE A 693 39.44 -1.05 13.55
CA ILE A 693 39.92 -1.35 12.21
C ILE A 693 40.53 -0.10 11.61
N ASN A 694 41.86 -0.05 11.52
CA ASN A 694 42.56 0.98 10.76
C ASN A 694 42.59 0.60 9.27
N PHE A 695 41.83 1.31 8.44
CA PHE A 695 41.73 0.97 7.02
C PHE A 695 43.03 1.16 6.25
N SER A 696 43.98 1.99 6.72
CA SER A 696 45.31 2.10 6.08
C SER A 696 46.12 0.82 6.24
N GLU A 697 46.03 0.16 7.40
CA GLU A 697 46.68 -1.12 7.65
C GLU A 697 46.03 -2.24 6.84
N ILE A 698 44.68 -2.28 6.83
CA ILE A 698 43.94 -3.28 6.05
C ILE A 698 44.19 -3.11 4.55
N TYR A 699 44.26 -1.87 4.06
CA TYR A 699 44.59 -1.59 2.67
C TYR A 699 46.01 -2.07 2.31
N LYS A 700 46.99 -1.82 3.17
CA LYS A 700 48.36 -2.31 2.98
C LYS A 700 48.44 -3.84 2.95
N ILE A 701 47.73 -4.52 3.85
CA ILE A 701 47.61 -6.00 3.85
C ILE A 701 47.01 -6.47 2.52
N ALA A 702 45.96 -5.80 2.03
CA ALA A 702 45.33 -6.14 0.77
C ALA A 702 46.27 -5.93 -0.43
N GLU A 703 47.04 -4.84 -0.47
CA GLU A 703 48.04 -4.58 -1.52
C GLU A 703 49.17 -5.62 -1.52
N GLU A 704 49.74 -5.92 -0.35
CA GLU A 704 50.83 -6.91 -0.21
C GLU A 704 50.41 -8.31 -0.69
N ASN A 705 49.12 -8.64 -0.58
CA ASN A 705 48.55 -9.92 -0.99
C ASN A 705 47.86 -9.89 -2.38
N ASN A 706 47.92 -8.77 -3.11
CA ASN A 706 47.26 -8.55 -4.41
C ASN A 706 45.73 -8.75 -4.39
N TYR A 707 45.06 -8.35 -3.31
CA TYR A 707 43.61 -8.43 -3.17
C TYR A 707 42.91 -7.23 -3.83
N TYR A 708 41.72 -7.46 -4.41
CA TYR A 708 40.89 -6.36 -4.91
C TYR A 708 40.30 -5.55 -3.75
N THR A 709 40.47 -4.23 -3.81
CA THR A 709 40.13 -3.27 -2.74
C THR A 709 38.96 -2.34 -3.11
N SER A 710 38.44 -2.44 -4.33
CA SER A 710 37.25 -1.72 -4.79
C SER A 710 36.00 -2.60 -4.72
N ASN A 711 34.88 -2.01 -4.29
CA ASN A 711 33.58 -2.67 -4.17
C ASN A 711 33.60 -3.95 -3.31
N VAL A 712 34.26 -3.89 -2.16
CA VAL A 712 34.28 -5.01 -1.21
C VAL A 712 33.01 -5.01 -0.36
N ASN A 713 32.59 -6.19 0.10
CA ASN A 713 31.58 -6.34 1.11
C ASN A 713 32.23 -6.19 2.49
N PHE A 714 31.65 -5.35 3.34
CA PHE A 714 31.99 -5.26 4.76
C PHE A 714 30.89 -5.95 5.57
N ILE A 715 31.22 -7.03 6.26
CA ILE A 715 30.25 -7.98 6.78
C ILE A 715 30.41 -8.12 8.28
N PHE A 716 29.40 -7.76 9.07
CA PHE A 716 29.34 -8.23 10.46
C PHE A 716 28.94 -9.69 10.46
N ILE A 717 29.72 -10.54 11.13
CA ILE A 717 29.54 -11.98 11.10
C ILE A 717 29.62 -12.59 12.51
N VAL A 718 28.69 -13.50 12.77
CA VAL A 718 28.77 -14.49 13.84
C VAL A 718 28.58 -15.84 13.21
N GLY A 719 29.55 -16.74 13.37
CA GLY A 719 29.48 -18.05 12.73
C GLY A 719 30.25 -19.12 13.47
N THR A 720 29.88 -20.37 13.19
CA THR A 720 30.53 -21.55 13.78
C THR A 720 30.54 -22.73 12.80
N THR A 721 31.61 -23.52 12.89
CA THR A 721 31.73 -24.85 12.27
C THR A 721 31.29 -25.97 13.20
N LEU A 722 31.36 -25.76 14.52
CA LEU A 722 30.91 -26.72 15.52
C LEU A 722 29.41 -26.61 15.74
N SER A 723 28.79 -27.75 16.02
CA SER A 723 27.38 -27.77 16.39
C SER A 723 27.15 -27.06 17.72
N GLY A 724 26.08 -26.28 17.75
CA GLY A 724 25.74 -25.42 18.87
C GLY A 724 25.16 -24.11 18.36
N TYR A 725 25.04 -23.15 19.27
CA TYR A 725 24.67 -21.78 18.95
C TYR A 725 25.82 -20.83 19.26
N ALA A 726 25.94 -19.79 18.45
CA ALA A 726 26.82 -18.65 18.66
C ALA A 726 25.99 -17.36 18.53
N GLU A 727 26.12 -16.49 19.52
CA GLU A 727 25.47 -15.18 19.59
C GLU A 727 26.50 -14.12 19.92
N ALA A 728 26.46 -12.99 19.21
CA ALA A 728 27.14 -11.78 19.65
C ALA A 728 26.35 -10.49 19.38
N THR A 729 26.50 -9.53 20.30
CA THR A 729 25.93 -8.18 20.19
C THR A 729 27.02 -7.15 19.90
N PHE A 730 26.88 -6.45 18.78
CA PHE A 730 27.72 -5.37 18.29
C PHE A 730 27.05 -4.01 18.57
N MET A 731 27.81 -3.04 19.06
CA MET A 731 27.33 -1.69 19.39
C MET A 731 28.47 -0.67 19.36
N ASN A 732 28.16 0.61 19.61
CA ASN A 732 29.14 1.71 19.67
C ASN A 732 29.94 1.89 18.37
N PHE A 733 29.25 1.82 17.23
CA PHE A 733 29.84 2.01 15.91
C PHE A 733 30.31 3.46 15.71
N ASN A 734 31.53 3.63 15.22
CA ASN A 734 32.06 4.96 14.91
C ASN A 734 33.08 4.89 13.77
N LEU A 735 32.96 5.80 12.80
CA LEU A 735 33.89 5.96 11.68
C LEU A 735 34.56 7.33 11.80
N THR A 736 35.87 7.35 12.05
CA THR A 736 36.64 8.59 12.18
C THR A 736 37.71 8.67 11.10
N ARG A 737 37.93 9.88 10.59
CA ARG A 737 39.10 10.18 9.77
C ARG A 737 40.21 10.67 10.68
N ASN A 738 41.33 9.97 10.73
CA ASN A 738 42.48 10.41 11.50
C ASN A 738 43.25 11.42 10.64
N LEU A 739 43.16 12.70 11.03
CA LEU A 739 43.79 13.83 10.34
C LEU A 739 45.31 13.83 10.51
#